data_AF-A0A918RLB9-F1
#
_entry.id   AF-A0A918RLB9-F1
#
_cell.length_a   1.000
_cell.length_b   1.000
_cell.length_c   1.000
_cell.angle_alpha   90.00
_cell.angle_beta   90.00
_cell.angle_gamma   90.00
#
_symmetry.space_group_name_H-M   'P 1'
#
loop_
_entity.id
_entity.type
_entity.pdbx_description
1 polymer ?
#
loop_
_entity_poly.entity_id
_entity_poly.type
_entity_poly.pdbx_seq_one_letter_code
_entity_poly.pdbx_strand_id
1 'polypeptide(L)'
;MEFLLRKQNQSSTRVSFLTIVRWSLTVGLFTSLVACFPSAPEDDESHASFAREAIPTILGRRATGVDEVEVVADIAELLGRDAAVEMLMQDPAYVDHWTDAMMDILKVQRHALNDGVNAAQDQICWGPPTTDNPDPQFAEWVRDHSPTDAGAPTGWNMTDLLRSAILIDDLSVIYKAYLFPLAMRRDGSGGRNAQLAERLSTVYLNRDTTCLRCHNPTFSTSNLIDGSGNIVWQRLYNISGHPEKALFNNYYDSVGAFDNLTPVMRGAVRQPAGSGVGILPWGMNLACATDTDQAGAANNGTLIYSGFQSVTGGGSSVAFGSLDGAIDADVSLWELERSLDQGVTDLQDGYERFTATSVVLPPDEETYCEAVDVFAANCTGCHSGASPSGGLDLSTDPHGELVGVASQAGSSVEATRVVANNTGDSELWGRVSSSTVGYQMPPGGGLSATDETTIEDWINAGAAGVDIANCNTSPIPDVAPDEAFAFLTAANAVDGIWDSVMGYRLTIDHGFPRNKAQRDMLWNLTEYTLLPEDWSLKSVLSKILSSDWFARRAPSLSQLDSAYPLEPLLDPWIVANPVDVPSPHASEAHNGKGEQVNRYRVNTLLRSIADALGWEQPRRFRDATYPTNVDEQLGQYRSPTIAGFDDVNFQSLLALEAELGLCNKAGKAVGSDDYIDLLVDAIAQFNSDNPDTPVTIGDAYSILKDRLLQDTTIEAVLPQELSAMPNAVSEASAIVALFTAGTGSTLTLNSSATDLDATQLDAKLRESCGSLVKTPQFLLANITPGGYSDNNMPDAPRLTVCLDGEECGYPQACGYWRSTLWNMGTYLACEDRTVRRAQLLYLPLPEDFVFYPREPGLFTPIGETRFGSSMSASDESTMKKDRAALPKTKLKQADFDLRYALRSATLCPDGLCGFVKKPSVEQCVEDPSAASCRRLVATCDPRDMADVNQCGRRRGDIRENGVHVLWGDGAKVAETRGVMLLRPELPDPKSTRELAAIEKNKPKVKSTDLMPAKQFKYDPTKPLERKPIGSRLSSRDLTKLQRKPIGPFTGRDLKWRKLEPGETLQAGDLVHVPLTARLTLEHRGSRFGTGKPIKQRVEGRATAGHVLSITGSNASQLFATPTKRGALSPAQLRKAELSGEFQSRAPTKRDWARLKRLSTKPQSYYVPTIKELYQETEAYKEQHILDHPNLTPEGTDKPSRDDKQ
;
A
#
# COMPACT_ATOMS: atom_id res chain seq x y z
N MET A 1 9.80 21.65 -75.14
CA MET A 1 9.86 20.25 -74.67
C MET A 1 10.83 20.06 -73.48
N GLU A 2 11.70 21.02 -73.15
CA GLU A 2 12.47 21.03 -71.88
C GLU A 2 11.70 21.57 -70.64
N PHE A 3 10.52 22.19 -70.83
CA PHE A 3 9.75 22.76 -69.72
C PHE A 3 8.87 21.73 -68.98
N LEU A 4 8.66 20.53 -69.54
CA LEU A 4 7.83 19.48 -68.93
C LEU A 4 8.62 18.46 -68.09
N LEU A 5 9.95 18.39 -68.23
CA LEU A 5 10.79 17.47 -67.45
C LEU A 5 11.21 18.00 -66.07
N ARG A 6 11.04 19.31 -65.80
CA ARG A 6 11.33 19.88 -64.46
C ARG A 6 10.18 19.79 -63.45
N LYS A 7 8.93 19.56 -63.89
CA LYS A 7 7.79 19.43 -62.96
C LYS A 7 7.59 18.02 -62.38
N GLN A 8 8.13 16.98 -63.02
CA GLN A 8 7.93 15.60 -62.58
C GLN A 8 8.90 15.15 -61.46
N ASN A 9 10.02 15.86 -61.26
CA ASN A 9 10.97 15.57 -60.17
C ASN A 9 10.67 16.30 -58.84
N GLN A 10 9.71 17.24 -58.80
CA GLN A 10 9.31 17.92 -57.55
C GLN A 10 8.06 17.30 -56.87
N SER A 11 7.25 16.48 -57.56
CA SER A 11 6.11 15.81 -56.93
C SER A 11 6.50 14.55 -56.17
N SER A 12 7.49 13.80 -56.66
CA SER A 12 7.98 12.58 -56.00
C SER A 12 8.65 12.88 -54.65
N THR A 13 9.42 13.97 -54.55
CA THR A 13 10.07 14.40 -53.30
C THR A 13 9.08 14.92 -52.25
N ARG A 14 7.98 15.58 -52.65
CA ARG A 14 6.95 16.05 -51.71
C ARG A 14 6.08 14.91 -51.16
N VAL A 15 5.77 13.90 -51.97
CA VAL A 15 5.00 12.72 -51.51
C VAL A 15 5.86 11.87 -50.56
N SER A 16 7.15 11.69 -50.85
CA SER A 16 8.06 10.98 -49.94
C SER A 16 8.28 11.74 -48.63
N PHE A 17 8.38 13.08 -48.66
CA PHE A 17 8.57 13.87 -47.43
C PHE A 17 7.32 13.86 -46.53
N LEU A 18 6.11 13.95 -47.09
CA LEU A 18 4.86 13.83 -46.32
C LEU A 18 4.64 12.44 -45.75
N THR A 19 5.07 11.39 -46.46
CA THR A 19 4.99 10.01 -45.98
C THR A 19 6.00 9.76 -44.86
N ILE A 20 7.21 10.30 -44.98
CA ILE A 20 8.24 10.23 -43.91
C ILE A 20 7.79 11.03 -42.70
N VAL A 21 7.26 12.25 -42.85
CA VAL A 21 6.77 13.06 -41.72
C VAL A 21 5.58 12.41 -41.03
N ARG A 22 4.64 11.81 -41.78
CA ARG A 22 3.55 11.01 -41.17
C ARG A 22 4.09 9.79 -40.43
N TRP A 23 5.01 9.03 -41.02
CA TRP A 23 5.62 7.89 -40.35
C TRP A 23 6.41 8.30 -39.10
N SER A 24 7.15 9.41 -39.15
CA SER A 24 7.88 9.94 -38.00
C SER A 24 6.96 10.48 -36.91
N LEU A 25 5.82 11.09 -37.27
CA LEU A 25 4.79 11.50 -36.31
C LEU A 25 4.06 10.30 -35.70
N THR A 26 3.70 9.29 -36.50
CA THR A 26 3.05 8.08 -35.98
C THR A 26 4.02 7.29 -35.11
N VAL A 27 5.26 7.09 -35.54
CA VAL A 27 6.29 6.40 -34.72
C VAL A 27 6.61 7.22 -33.48
N GLY A 28 6.77 8.54 -33.61
CA GLY A 28 6.99 9.46 -32.48
C GLY A 28 5.86 9.35 -31.45
N LEU A 29 4.60 9.51 -31.89
CA LEU A 29 3.41 9.40 -31.04
C LEU A 29 3.28 8.01 -30.42
N PHE A 30 3.59 6.93 -31.15
CA PHE A 30 3.54 5.57 -30.62
C PHE A 30 4.67 5.31 -29.60
N THR A 31 5.87 5.83 -29.83
CA THR A 31 6.98 5.73 -28.86
C THR A 31 6.74 6.60 -27.63
N SER A 32 6.07 7.74 -27.77
CA SER A 32 5.65 8.57 -26.63
C SER A 32 4.57 7.87 -25.81
N LEU A 33 3.58 7.26 -26.45
CA LEU A 33 2.50 6.55 -25.75
C LEU A 33 2.96 5.27 -25.04
N VAL A 34 3.93 4.53 -25.60
CA VAL A 34 4.48 3.33 -24.95
C VAL A 34 5.47 3.67 -23.83
N ALA A 35 6.12 4.83 -23.88
CA ALA A 35 7.07 5.26 -22.84
C ALA A 35 6.40 5.93 -21.61
N CYS A 36 5.08 6.17 -21.64
CA CYS A 36 4.38 6.85 -20.55
C CYS A 36 3.77 5.91 -19.50
N PHE A 37 3.82 4.59 -19.68
CA PHE A 37 3.40 3.67 -18.63
C PHE A 37 4.60 3.34 -17.75
N PRO A 38 4.64 3.79 -16.48
CA PRO A 38 5.65 3.32 -15.56
C PRO A 38 5.57 1.79 -15.52
N SER A 39 6.70 1.11 -15.70
CA SER A 39 6.76 -0.33 -15.49
C SER A 39 6.36 -0.60 -14.05
N ALA A 40 5.43 -1.53 -13.82
CA ALA A 40 5.06 -1.94 -12.48
C ALA A 40 6.32 -2.23 -11.64
N PRO A 41 6.34 -1.85 -10.34
CA PRO A 41 7.45 -2.15 -9.45
C PRO A 41 7.85 -3.64 -9.53
N GLU A 42 9.15 -3.95 -9.37
CA GLU A 42 9.63 -5.34 -9.48
C GLU A 42 8.95 -6.31 -8.48
N ASP A 43 8.34 -5.76 -7.44
CA ASP A 43 7.63 -6.42 -6.36
C ASP A 43 6.10 -6.21 -6.39
N ASP A 44 5.54 -5.84 -7.53
CA ASP A 44 4.09 -5.87 -7.72
C ASP A 44 3.55 -7.32 -7.61
N GLU A 45 2.42 -7.52 -6.90
CA GLU A 45 1.85 -8.85 -6.65
C GLU A 45 1.08 -9.43 -7.85
N SER A 46 1.05 -8.70 -8.98
CA SER A 46 0.34 -9.02 -10.24
C SER A 46 -1.08 -8.47 -10.31
N HIS A 47 -1.69 -8.51 -11.50
CA HIS A 47 -3.05 -8.00 -11.72
C HIS A 47 -4.12 -8.84 -11.01
N ALA A 48 -3.86 -10.13 -10.81
CA ALA A 48 -4.75 -11.03 -10.06
C ALA A 48 -4.88 -10.64 -8.58
N SER A 49 -3.77 -10.37 -7.92
CA SER A 49 -3.76 -9.90 -6.52
C SER A 49 -4.41 -8.53 -6.40
N PHE A 50 -4.10 -7.62 -7.33
CA PHE A 50 -4.79 -6.35 -7.45
C PHE A 50 -6.31 -6.53 -7.53
N ALA A 51 -6.82 -7.37 -8.44
CA ALA A 51 -8.26 -7.59 -8.60
C ALA A 51 -8.91 -8.14 -7.32
N ARG A 52 -8.27 -9.13 -6.69
CA ARG A 52 -8.74 -9.75 -5.43
C ARG A 52 -8.89 -8.74 -4.29
N GLU A 53 -8.04 -7.73 -4.24
CA GLU A 53 -8.05 -6.70 -3.19
C GLU A 53 -8.89 -5.49 -3.57
N ALA A 54 -8.89 -5.10 -4.85
CA ALA A 54 -9.66 -3.96 -5.35
C ALA A 54 -11.18 -4.22 -5.28
N ILE A 55 -11.65 -5.43 -5.58
CA ILE A 55 -13.07 -5.77 -5.54
C ILE A 55 -13.68 -5.53 -4.15
N PRO A 56 -13.19 -6.12 -3.04
CA PRO A 56 -13.72 -5.85 -1.70
C PRO A 56 -13.51 -4.42 -1.22
N THR A 57 -12.47 -3.74 -1.69
CA THR A 57 -12.20 -2.34 -1.34
C THR A 57 -13.14 -1.37 -2.05
N ILE A 58 -13.52 -1.63 -3.30
CA ILE A 58 -14.40 -0.75 -4.09
C ILE A 58 -15.87 -1.11 -3.90
N LEU A 59 -16.20 -2.40 -3.92
CA LEU A 59 -17.58 -2.90 -3.92
C LEU A 59 -18.07 -3.31 -2.52
N GLY A 60 -17.18 -3.38 -1.52
CA GLY A 60 -17.53 -3.83 -0.18
C GLY A 60 -17.87 -5.32 -0.07
N ARG A 61 -17.65 -6.09 -1.14
CA ARG A 61 -17.90 -7.53 -1.23
C ARG A 61 -16.71 -8.27 -1.80
N ARG A 62 -16.56 -9.55 -1.46
CA ARG A 62 -15.59 -10.41 -2.15
C ARG A 62 -16.00 -10.66 -3.59
N ALA A 63 -15.03 -11.07 -4.40
CA ALA A 63 -15.34 -11.54 -5.75
C ALA A 63 -16.17 -12.83 -5.67
N THR A 64 -17.04 -13.03 -6.65
CA THR A 64 -17.99 -14.15 -6.69
C THR A 64 -17.30 -15.50 -6.84
N GLY A 65 -16.06 -15.50 -7.35
CA GLY A 65 -15.12 -16.61 -7.45
C GLY A 65 -13.82 -16.21 -8.15
N VAL A 66 -12.94 -17.16 -8.40
CA VAL A 66 -11.65 -16.95 -9.10
C VAL A 66 -11.84 -16.41 -10.52
N ASP A 67 -12.95 -16.74 -11.17
CA ASP A 67 -13.25 -16.30 -12.52
C ASP A 67 -13.53 -14.79 -12.61
N GLU A 68 -14.23 -14.20 -11.63
CA GLU A 68 -14.40 -12.73 -11.58
C GLU A 68 -13.05 -12.04 -11.34
N VAL A 69 -12.21 -12.60 -10.47
CA VAL A 69 -10.84 -12.11 -10.24
C VAL A 69 -10.02 -12.15 -11.53
N GLU A 70 -10.08 -13.26 -12.28
CA GLU A 70 -9.36 -13.43 -13.55
C GLU A 70 -9.84 -12.41 -14.60
N VAL A 71 -11.15 -12.21 -14.75
CA VAL A 71 -11.70 -11.20 -15.68
C VAL A 71 -11.22 -9.79 -15.32
N VAL A 72 -11.31 -9.40 -14.04
CA VAL A 72 -10.88 -8.06 -13.61
C VAL A 72 -9.36 -7.90 -13.75
N ALA A 73 -8.59 -8.96 -13.49
CA ALA A 73 -7.14 -8.99 -13.70
C ALA A 73 -6.77 -8.82 -15.18
N ASP A 74 -7.42 -9.56 -16.08
CA ASP A 74 -7.21 -9.46 -17.52
C ASP A 74 -7.57 -8.05 -18.05
N ILE A 75 -8.62 -7.44 -17.49
CA ILE A 75 -9.01 -6.06 -17.82
C ILE A 75 -7.94 -5.08 -17.33
N ALA A 76 -7.42 -5.26 -16.11
CA ALA A 76 -6.35 -4.43 -15.57
C ALA A 76 -5.04 -4.59 -16.35
N GLU A 77 -4.72 -5.79 -16.84
CA GLU A 77 -3.58 -6.03 -17.72
C GLU A 77 -3.79 -5.36 -19.09
N LEU A 78 -4.99 -5.48 -19.66
CA LEU A 78 -5.28 -4.99 -21.01
C LEU A 78 -5.44 -3.47 -21.10
N LEU A 79 -6.09 -2.86 -20.09
CA LEU A 79 -6.50 -1.45 -20.10
C LEU A 79 -5.78 -0.60 -19.05
N GLY A 80 -5.09 -1.21 -18.09
CA GLY A 80 -4.50 -0.56 -16.92
C GLY A 80 -5.39 -0.67 -15.68
N ARG A 81 -4.77 -0.58 -14.50
CA ARG A 81 -5.47 -0.64 -13.20
C ARG A 81 -6.49 0.47 -13.04
N ASP A 82 -6.18 1.70 -13.45
CA ASP A 82 -7.12 2.83 -13.37
C ASP A 82 -8.45 2.53 -14.09
N ALA A 83 -8.39 2.00 -15.31
CA ALA A 83 -9.58 1.63 -16.07
C ALA A 83 -10.39 0.50 -15.40
N ALA A 84 -9.72 -0.46 -14.75
CA ALA A 84 -10.37 -1.52 -13.98
C ALA A 84 -11.04 -0.94 -12.72
N VAL A 85 -10.38 -0.01 -12.00
CA VAL A 85 -10.96 0.69 -10.85
C VAL A 85 -12.19 1.50 -11.27
N GLU A 86 -12.09 2.30 -12.33
CA GLU A 86 -13.20 3.08 -12.89
C GLU A 86 -14.38 2.19 -13.28
N MET A 87 -14.12 1.03 -13.87
CA MET A 87 -15.13 0.03 -14.20
C MET A 87 -15.83 -0.52 -12.96
N LEU A 88 -15.06 -0.90 -11.92
CA LEU A 88 -15.63 -1.38 -10.66
C LEU A 88 -16.51 -0.29 -10.02
N MET A 89 -16.12 0.99 -10.11
CA MET A 89 -16.91 2.11 -9.57
C MET A 89 -18.21 2.41 -10.34
N GLN A 90 -18.45 1.77 -11.49
CA GLN A 90 -19.77 1.82 -12.17
C GLN A 90 -20.77 0.80 -11.62
N ASP A 91 -20.31 -0.18 -10.85
CA ASP A 91 -21.18 -1.18 -10.23
C ASP A 91 -22.06 -0.51 -9.16
N PRO A 92 -23.37 -0.78 -9.09
CA PRO A 92 -24.23 -0.19 -8.07
C PRO A 92 -23.78 -0.43 -6.62
N ALA A 93 -23.08 -1.54 -6.35
CA ALA A 93 -22.53 -1.85 -5.04
C ALA A 93 -21.48 -0.82 -4.57
N TYR A 94 -20.79 -0.15 -5.50
CA TYR A 94 -19.85 0.93 -5.19
C TYR A 94 -20.51 2.03 -4.35
N VAL A 95 -21.66 2.55 -4.82
CA VAL A 95 -22.38 3.63 -4.13
C VAL A 95 -22.79 3.19 -2.74
N ASP A 96 -23.34 1.98 -2.62
CA ASP A 96 -23.83 1.49 -1.34
C ASP A 96 -22.69 1.19 -0.35
N HIS A 97 -21.55 0.70 -0.82
CA HIS A 97 -20.36 0.45 0.01
C HIS A 97 -19.76 1.74 0.52
N TRP A 98 -19.47 2.68 -0.38
CA TRP A 98 -18.84 3.94 -0.02
C TRP A 98 -19.77 4.86 0.77
N THR A 99 -21.09 4.69 0.69
CA THR A 99 -22.02 5.33 1.63
C THR A 99 -21.71 4.92 3.07
N ASP A 100 -21.50 3.63 3.34
CA ASP A 100 -21.21 3.16 4.70
C ASP A 100 -19.83 3.62 5.17
N ALA A 101 -18.83 3.55 4.29
CA ALA A 101 -17.47 4.02 4.58
C ALA A 101 -17.44 5.52 4.89
N MET A 102 -18.11 6.34 4.08
CA MET A 102 -18.21 7.78 4.30
C MET A 102 -18.98 8.13 5.57
N MET A 103 -19.99 7.36 5.93
CA MET A 103 -20.67 7.55 7.22
C MET A 103 -19.76 7.29 8.42
N ASP A 104 -18.83 6.33 8.33
CA ASP A 104 -17.79 6.13 9.35
C ASP A 104 -16.80 7.30 9.39
N ILE A 105 -16.38 7.80 8.22
CA ILE A 105 -15.49 8.97 8.09
C ILE A 105 -16.15 10.24 8.67
N LEU A 106 -17.44 10.45 8.38
CA LEU A 106 -18.26 11.54 8.94
C LEU A 106 -18.62 11.33 10.41
N LYS A 107 -18.22 10.20 11.00
CA LYS A 107 -18.50 9.81 12.39
C LYS A 107 -19.99 9.90 12.72
N VAL A 108 -20.81 9.39 11.81
CA VAL A 108 -22.27 9.35 11.97
C VAL A 108 -22.64 8.44 13.15
N GLN A 109 -23.40 8.95 14.11
CA GLN A 109 -23.75 8.19 15.31
C GLN A 109 -24.92 7.24 15.04
N ARG A 110 -24.64 5.94 15.09
CA ARG A 110 -25.62 4.86 14.83
C ARG A 110 -26.34 4.34 16.07
N HIS A 111 -25.76 4.51 17.27
CA HIS A 111 -26.29 3.95 18.51
C HIS A 111 -26.79 5.04 19.48
N ALA A 112 -28.00 4.88 20.02
CA ALA A 112 -28.48 5.71 21.12
C ALA A 112 -27.77 5.29 22.41
N LEU A 113 -27.11 6.20 23.13
CA LEU A 113 -26.39 5.79 24.33
C LEU A 113 -27.38 5.25 25.38
N ASN A 114 -26.96 4.23 26.12
CA ASN A 114 -27.77 3.52 27.13
C ASN A 114 -28.31 4.44 28.26
N ASP A 115 -27.92 5.72 28.28
CA ASP A 115 -28.46 6.71 29.19
C ASP A 115 -29.87 7.20 28.79
N GLY A 116 -30.33 6.92 27.56
CA GLY A 116 -31.63 7.40 27.07
C GLY A 116 -31.68 8.93 26.89
N VAL A 117 -30.53 9.61 26.99
CA VAL A 117 -30.39 11.07 26.90
C VAL A 117 -29.63 11.48 25.64
N ASN A 118 -28.88 10.58 25.02
CA ASN A 118 -28.25 10.83 23.72
C ASN A 118 -28.92 9.94 22.66
N ALA A 119 -29.96 10.47 22.02
CA ALA A 119 -30.51 9.85 20.82
C ALA A 119 -29.36 9.59 19.82
N ALA A 120 -29.41 8.46 19.11
CA ALA A 120 -28.62 8.29 17.88
C ALA A 120 -28.83 9.54 17.01
N GLN A 121 -27.91 9.84 16.07
CA GLN A 121 -28.34 10.74 14.99
C GLN A 121 -29.63 10.16 14.42
N ASP A 122 -30.65 11.01 14.30
CA ASP A 122 -32.04 10.58 14.13
C ASP A 122 -32.09 9.44 13.09
N GLN A 123 -32.59 8.27 13.51
CA GLN A 123 -32.67 7.09 12.66
C GLN A 123 -33.51 7.36 11.41
N ILE A 124 -34.32 8.42 11.39
CA ILE A 124 -35.06 8.86 10.21
C ILE A 124 -34.16 9.74 9.32
N CYS A 125 -33.28 10.55 9.90
CA CYS A 125 -32.38 11.43 9.15
C CYS A 125 -31.29 10.67 8.42
N TRP A 126 -30.66 9.68 9.08
CA TRP A 126 -29.63 8.86 8.47
C TRP A 126 -30.11 7.43 8.20
N GLY A 127 -31.41 7.16 8.28
CA GLY A 127 -31.97 5.80 8.17
C GLY A 127 -31.71 5.06 6.86
N PRO A 128 -32.44 3.94 6.65
CA PRO A 128 -32.53 3.34 5.33
C PRO A 128 -32.84 4.41 4.27
N PRO A 129 -32.25 4.30 3.06
CA PRO A 129 -32.55 5.24 2.00
C PRO A 129 -34.06 5.25 1.71
N THR A 130 -34.61 6.42 1.39
CA THR A 130 -36.04 6.57 1.09
C THR A 130 -36.38 6.07 -0.32
N THR A 131 -35.37 5.93 -1.18
CA THR A 131 -35.48 5.38 -2.53
C THR A 131 -34.52 4.20 -2.73
N ASP A 132 -34.94 3.19 -3.49
CA ASP A 132 -34.09 2.02 -3.78
C ASP A 132 -32.83 2.44 -4.56
N ASN A 133 -33.03 3.28 -5.60
CA ASN A 133 -31.94 3.84 -6.40
C ASN A 133 -31.59 5.27 -5.95
N PRO A 134 -30.29 5.65 -5.94
CA PRO A 134 -29.89 7.04 -5.71
C PRO A 134 -30.42 7.97 -6.82
N ASP A 135 -30.93 9.14 -6.42
CA ASP A 135 -31.41 10.17 -7.35
C ASP A 135 -30.40 11.34 -7.38
N PRO A 136 -29.68 11.55 -8.50
CA PRO A 136 -28.65 12.58 -8.57
C PRO A 136 -29.18 13.99 -8.28
N GLN A 137 -30.48 14.25 -8.48
CA GLN A 137 -31.09 15.56 -8.26
C GLN A 137 -30.94 16.07 -6.84
N PHE A 138 -30.85 15.20 -5.83
CA PHE A 138 -30.65 15.63 -4.45
C PHE A 138 -29.29 16.30 -4.26
N ALA A 139 -28.24 15.69 -4.81
CA ALA A 139 -26.88 16.22 -4.69
C ALA A 139 -26.64 17.41 -5.63
N GLU A 140 -27.15 17.35 -6.87
CA GLU A 140 -27.11 18.48 -7.82
C GLU A 140 -27.81 19.71 -7.22
N TRP A 141 -28.96 19.54 -6.57
CA TRP A 141 -29.67 20.65 -5.94
C TRP A 141 -28.86 21.31 -4.82
N VAL A 142 -28.27 20.49 -3.92
CA VAL A 142 -27.46 21.00 -2.80
C VAL A 142 -26.18 21.67 -3.31
N ARG A 143 -25.57 21.17 -4.39
CA ARG A 143 -24.40 21.80 -5.03
C ARG A 143 -24.72 23.16 -5.63
N ASP A 144 -25.86 23.28 -6.31
CA ASP A 144 -26.15 24.41 -7.19
C ASP A 144 -27.02 25.52 -6.55
N HIS A 145 -27.53 25.32 -5.33
CA HIS A 145 -28.47 26.23 -4.68
C HIS A 145 -28.08 26.57 -3.24
N SER A 146 -28.48 27.75 -2.79
CA SER A 146 -28.35 28.12 -1.39
C SER A 146 -29.27 27.25 -0.51
N PRO A 147 -28.87 26.95 0.75
CA PRO A 147 -29.70 26.22 1.70
C PRO A 147 -31.15 26.71 1.84
N THR A 148 -31.42 27.99 1.56
CA THR A 148 -32.75 28.61 1.74
C THR A 148 -33.57 28.73 0.45
N ASP A 149 -33.04 28.30 -0.69
CA ASP A 149 -33.71 28.45 -1.97
C ASP A 149 -34.99 27.59 -2.06
N ALA A 150 -36.02 28.16 -2.68
CA ALA A 150 -37.29 27.47 -2.88
C ALA A 150 -37.21 26.50 -4.07
N GLY A 151 -38.02 25.44 -4.03
CA GLY A 151 -38.10 24.46 -5.13
C GLY A 151 -37.26 23.20 -4.92
N ALA A 152 -36.62 23.07 -3.77
CA ALA A 152 -35.81 21.90 -3.45
C ALA A 152 -36.63 20.60 -3.52
N PRO A 153 -36.02 19.50 -4.02
CA PRO A 153 -36.62 18.17 -3.92
C PRO A 153 -36.97 17.87 -2.46
N THR A 154 -38.12 17.25 -2.22
CA THR A 154 -38.58 16.91 -0.86
C THR A 154 -38.63 15.41 -0.66
N GLY A 155 -38.51 14.96 0.59
CA GLY A 155 -38.73 13.56 0.95
C GLY A 155 -37.48 12.70 0.99
N TRP A 156 -36.29 13.29 0.82
CA TRP A 156 -35.00 12.62 0.95
C TRP A 156 -34.42 12.77 2.37
N ASN A 157 -33.59 11.80 2.77
CA ASN A 157 -32.81 11.83 4.02
C ASN A 157 -31.30 11.93 3.73
N MET A 158 -30.45 12.08 4.76
CA MET A 158 -29.00 12.27 4.55
C MET A 158 -28.31 11.06 3.91
N THR A 159 -28.87 9.85 4.06
CA THR A 159 -28.38 8.66 3.36
C THR A 159 -28.66 8.76 1.86
N ASP A 160 -29.84 9.25 1.47
CA ASP A 160 -30.15 9.51 0.06
C ASP A 160 -29.22 10.57 -0.53
N LEU A 161 -28.98 11.67 0.21
CA LEU A 161 -28.07 12.72 -0.22
C LEU A 161 -26.64 12.19 -0.39
N LEU A 162 -26.12 11.40 0.57
CA LEU A 162 -24.79 10.82 0.49
C LEU A 162 -24.65 9.85 -0.69
N ARG A 163 -25.63 8.97 -0.90
CA ARG A 163 -25.64 8.07 -2.09
C ARG A 163 -25.65 8.88 -3.39
N SER A 164 -26.42 9.97 -3.42
CA SER A 164 -26.51 10.87 -4.58
C SER A 164 -25.21 11.64 -4.82
N ALA A 165 -24.54 12.08 -3.75
CA ALA A 165 -23.23 12.74 -3.80
C ALA A 165 -22.14 11.80 -4.35
N ILE A 166 -22.13 10.53 -3.94
CA ILE A 166 -21.22 9.51 -4.48
C ILE A 166 -21.57 9.18 -5.94
N LEU A 167 -22.86 9.17 -6.29
CA LEU A 167 -23.31 8.91 -7.66
C LEU A 167 -22.82 9.99 -8.63
N ILE A 168 -23.00 11.28 -8.28
CA ILE A 168 -22.51 12.41 -9.06
C ILE A 168 -21.01 12.68 -8.86
N ASP A 169 -20.40 11.96 -7.92
CA ASP A 169 -18.98 11.99 -7.57
C ASP A 169 -18.47 13.36 -7.10
N ASP A 170 -19.21 13.99 -6.18
CA ASP A 170 -18.85 15.26 -5.52
C ASP A 170 -19.12 15.15 -4.01
N LEU A 171 -18.06 14.91 -3.23
CA LEU A 171 -18.17 14.80 -1.78
C LEU A 171 -18.38 16.14 -1.07
N SER A 172 -18.14 17.28 -1.71
CA SER A 172 -18.32 18.59 -1.07
C SER A 172 -19.77 18.79 -0.63
N VAL A 173 -20.71 18.27 -1.41
CA VAL A 173 -22.17 18.29 -1.18
C VAL A 173 -22.53 17.73 0.20
N ILE A 174 -22.00 16.55 0.56
CA ILE A 174 -22.36 15.93 1.84
C ILE A 174 -21.75 16.70 3.02
N TYR A 175 -20.53 17.24 2.87
CA TYR A 175 -19.89 18.05 3.92
C TYR A 175 -20.63 19.37 4.15
N LYS A 176 -21.12 20.05 3.11
CA LYS A 176 -21.98 21.24 3.23
C LYS A 176 -23.27 20.92 3.99
N ALA A 177 -23.98 19.88 3.54
CA ALA A 177 -25.26 19.53 4.14
C ALA A 177 -25.15 18.97 5.57
N TYR A 178 -24.08 18.24 5.90
CA TYR A 178 -23.93 17.59 7.20
C TYR A 178 -23.74 18.57 8.37
N LEU A 179 -23.34 19.81 8.12
CA LEU A 179 -23.23 20.87 9.14
C LEU A 179 -24.56 21.04 9.91
N PHE A 180 -25.70 20.98 9.22
CA PHE A 180 -27.05 21.12 9.78
C PHE A 180 -27.43 20.00 10.76
N PRO A 181 -27.50 18.72 10.37
CA PRO A 181 -27.80 17.64 11.30
C PRO A 181 -26.72 17.48 12.39
N LEU A 182 -25.45 17.84 12.13
CA LEU A 182 -24.42 17.87 13.16
C LEU A 182 -24.77 18.88 14.27
N ALA A 183 -25.18 20.10 13.91
CA ALA A 183 -25.56 21.16 14.85
C ALA A 183 -26.91 20.93 15.55
N MET A 184 -27.81 20.09 14.99
CA MET A 184 -29.12 19.80 15.58
C MET A 184 -29.07 18.86 16.79
N ARG A 185 -27.93 18.21 17.00
CA ARG A 185 -27.71 17.29 18.11
C ARG A 185 -27.80 17.95 19.50
N ARG A 186 -28.37 17.21 20.45
CA ARG A 186 -28.32 17.47 21.89
C ARG A 186 -27.55 16.36 22.60
N ASP A 187 -26.61 16.73 23.47
CA ASP A 187 -26.31 15.96 24.67
C ASP A 187 -27.11 16.58 25.82
N GLY A 188 -27.67 15.79 26.72
CA GLY A 188 -28.52 16.32 27.81
C GLY A 188 -27.79 17.15 28.87
N SER A 189 -26.59 17.68 28.61
CA SER A 189 -25.73 18.33 29.60
C SER A 189 -25.27 19.74 29.16
N GLY A 190 -24.80 20.56 30.11
CA GLY A 190 -24.27 21.91 29.85
C GLY A 190 -22.98 21.96 29.01
N GLY A 191 -22.47 20.82 28.54
CA GLY A 191 -21.27 20.67 27.70
C GLY A 191 -21.52 20.67 26.19
N ARG A 192 -22.75 20.91 25.73
CA ARG A 192 -23.18 20.80 24.32
C ARG A 192 -22.25 21.43 23.30
N ASN A 193 -21.94 22.70 23.48
CA ASN A 193 -21.18 23.44 22.48
C ASN A 193 -19.75 22.93 22.39
N ALA A 194 -19.19 22.46 23.50
CA ALA A 194 -17.85 21.89 23.55
C ALA A 194 -17.78 20.58 22.76
N GLN A 195 -18.76 19.68 22.93
CA GLN A 195 -18.81 18.43 22.19
C GLN A 195 -19.10 18.64 20.69
N LEU A 196 -19.94 19.62 20.35
CA LEU A 196 -20.20 19.97 18.95
C LEU A 196 -18.97 20.58 18.29
N ALA A 197 -18.25 21.46 18.99
CA ALA A 197 -16.98 22.02 18.53
C ALA A 197 -15.93 20.90 18.34
N GLU A 198 -15.80 19.99 19.31
CA GLU A 198 -14.89 18.83 19.22
C GLU A 198 -15.23 17.94 18.02
N ARG A 199 -16.52 17.71 17.75
CA ARG A 199 -16.96 16.95 16.55
C ARG A 199 -16.66 17.68 15.26
N LEU A 200 -16.94 18.98 15.19
CA LEU A 200 -16.59 19.80 14.03
C LEU A 200 -15.08 19.72 13.77
N SER A 201 -14.27 19.90 14.81
CA SER A 201 -12.81 19.78 14.71
C SER A 201 -12.35 18.39 14.30
N THR A 202 -13.06 17.34 14.71
CA THR A 202 -12.70 15.96 14.36
C THR A 202 -13.13 15.58 12.94
N VAL A 203 -14.33 15.96 12.51
CA VAL A 203 -14.93 15.53 11.23
C VAL A 203 -14.56 16.44 10.07
N TYR A 204 -14.36 17.74 10.33
CA TYR A 204 -13.98 18.69 9.29
C TYR A 204 -12.51 19.03 9.36
N LEU A 205 -11.94 19.25 10.55
CA LEU A 205 -10.58 19.79 10.61
C LEU A 205 -9.51 18.71 10.81
N ASN A 206 -9.90 17.52 11.26
CA ASN A 206 -8.99 16.52 11.84
C ASN A 206 -8.00 17.17 12.81
N ARG A 207 -8.43 18.06 13.71
CA ARG A 207 -7.55 18.71 14.69
C ARG A 207 -8.10 18.52 16.09
N ASP A 208 -7.35 17.82 16.94
CA ASP A 208 -7.64 17.85 18.36
C ASP A 208 -7.13 19.17 18.94
N THR A 209 -8.06 20.05 19.28
CA THR A 209 -7.74 21.34 19.92
C THR A 209 -6.92 21.20 21.20
N THR A 210 -7.08 20.09 21.94
CA THR A 210 -6.26 19.79 23.13
C THR A 210 -4.80 19.51 22.74
N CYS A 211 -4.60 18.83 21.61
CA CYS A 211 -3.28 18.55 21.09
C CYS A 211 -2.62 19.78 20.45
N LEU A 212 -3.39 20.70 19.85
CA LEU A 212 -2.86 21.90 19.18
C LEU A 212 -1.95 22.76 20.08
N ARG A 213 -2.19 22.77 21.39
CA ARG A 213 -1.33 23.48 22.35
C ARG A 213 0.11 22.98 22.34
N CYS A 214 0.28 21.68 22.15
CA CYS A 214 1.57 21.00 22.20
C CYS A 214 2.06 20.63 20.79
N HIS A 215 1.19 20.59 19.80
CA HIS A 215 1.42 20.10 18.45
C HIS A 215 0.71 21.02 17.45
N ASN A 216 1.43 21.99 16.91
CA ASN A 216 0.95 22.92 15.89
C ASN A 216 1.95 22.99 14.72
N PRO A 217 1.61 23.67 13.62
CA PRO A 217 2.46 23.72 12.43
C PRO A 217 3.89 24.22 12.68
N THR A 218 4.11 25.05 13.70
CA THR A 218 5.42 25.64 14.03
C THR A 218 6.16 24.91 15.15
N PHE A 219 5.45 24.10 15.95
CA PHE A 219 6.00 23.53 17.17
C PHE A 219 5.34 22.21 17.55
N SER A 220 6.15 21.23 17.96
CA SER A 220 5.68 19.97 18.53
C SER A 220 6.52 19.61 19.76
N THR A 221 5.88 19.37 20.91
CA THR A 221 6.57 18.84 22.11
C THR A 221 7.17 17.46 21.89
N SER A 222 6.76 16.78 20.80
CA SER A 222 7.33 15.50 20.43
C SER A 222 8.65 15.63 19.68
N ASN A 223 8.98 16.81 19.12
CA ASN A 223 10.26 17.07 18.45
C ASN A 223 11.41 16.78 19.40
N LEU A 224 12.47 16.17 18.88
CA LEU A 224 13.70 16.02 19.65
C LEU A 224 14.49 17.31 19.53
N ILE A 225 14.78 17.88 20.68
CA ILE A 225 15.57 19.10 20.81
C ILE A 225 16.89 18.73 21.48
N ASP A 226 18.01 19.25 20.99
CA ASP A 226 19.31 19.04 21.63
C ASP A 226 19.49 19.91 22.89
N GLY A 227 20.68 19.86 23.50
CA GLY A 227 20.99 20.67 24.69
C GLY A 227 21.00 22.18 24.45
N SER A 228 20.99 22.62 23.18
CA SER A 228 21.05 24.02 22.76
C SER A 228 19.69 24.59 22.38
N GLY A 229 18.64 23.77 22.28
CA GLY A 229 17.31 24.22 21.87
C GLY A 229 17.00 23.98 20.39
N ASN A 230 17.91 23.38 19.62
CA ASN A 230 17.73 23.12 18.19
C ASN A 230 16.94 21.83 17.96
N ILE A 231 16.00 21.85 17.01
CA ILE A 231 15.24 20.65 16.60
C ILE A 231 16.18 19.73 15.81
N VAL A 232 16.66 18.67 16.45
CA VAL A 232 17.49 17.64 15.81
C VAL A 232 16.67 16.53 15.17
N TRP A 233 15.38 16.44 15.51
CA TRP A 233 14.45 15.56 14.81
C TRP A 233 13.03 16.12 14.84
N GLN A 234 12.57 16.53 13.66
CA GLN A 234 11.19 16.93 13.43
C GLN A 234 10.30 15.69 13.33
N ARG A 235 9.21 15.74 14.09
CA ARG A 235 8.34 14.61 14.36
C ARG A 235 6.87 14.94 14.07
N LEU A 236 6.65 16.12 13.49
CA LEU A 236 5.38 16.63 13.03
C LEU A 236 5.68 17.39 11.76
N TYR A 237 5.01 17.03 10.68
CA TYR A 237 5.21 17.65 9.37
C TYR A 237 3.93 18.42 9.03
N ASN A 238 4.05 19.74 8.96
CA ASN A 238 2.95 20.64 8.69
C ASN A 238 2.57 20.59 7.21
N ILE A 239 1.30 20.90 6.95
CA ILE A 239 0.82 21.13 5.60
C ILE A 239 1.16 22.56 5.17
N SER A 240 1.55 22.76 3.91
CA SER A 240 1.82 24.06 3.31
C SER A 240 0.62 25.02 3.41
N GLY A 241 0.89 26.32 3.48
CA GLY A 241 -0.16 27.37 3.52
C GLY A 241 -0.80 27.60 4.88
N HIS A 242 -0.41 26.80 5.88
CA HIS A 242 -0.79 27.00 7.28
C HIS A 242 -2.29 27.18 7.53
N PRO A 243 -3.12 26.25 7.06
CA PRO A 243 -4.57 26.39 7.15
C PRO A 243 -5.05 26.58 8.59
N GLU A 244 -4.35 26.04 9.60
CA GLU A 244 -4.71 26.24 11.01
C GLU A 244 -4.56 27.70 11.48
N LYS A 245 -3.57 28.46 10.98
CA LYS A 245 -3.47 29.89 11.35
C LYS A 245 -4.48 30.72 10.59
N ALA A 246 -4.70 30.44 9.31
CA ALA A 246 -5.75 31.09 8.54
C ALA A 246 -7.11 30.91 9.22
N LEU A 247 -7.37 29.70 9.71
CA LEU A 247 -8.60 29.37 10.42
C LEU A 247 -8.64 30.01 11.81
N PHE A 248 -7.69 29.71 12.68
CA PHE A 248 -7.75 30.06 14.10
C PHE A 248 -7.12 31.41 14.48
N ASN A 249 -6.59 32.16 13.51
CA ASN A 249 -5.84 33.41 13.69
C ASN A 249 -4.51 33.26 14.47
N ASN A 250 -4.30 32.17 15.20
CA ASN A 250 -3.11 31.92 16.02
C ASN A 250 -2.87 30.42 16.26
N TYR A 251 -1.66 29.92 15.94
CA TYR A 251 -1.27 28.52 16.19
C TYR A 251 -1.13 28.15 17.67
N TYR A 252 -0.84 29.13 18.55
CA TYR A 252 -0.49 28.88 19.95
C TYR A 252 -1.68 28.88 20.88
N ASP A 253 -2.80 29.46 20.45
CA ASP A 253 -3.98 29.63 21.28
C ASP A 253 -5.05 28.59 20.97
N SER A 254 -4.74 27.32 21.29
CA SER A 254 -5.73 26.23 21.27
C SER A 254 -7.02 26.55 22.04
N VAL A 255 -6.93 27.37 23.09
CA VAL A 255 -8.08 27.77 23.91
C VAL A 255 -8.91 28.77 23.11
N GLY A 256 -8.28 29.80 22.53
CA GLY A 256 -8.91 30.73 21.59
C GLY A 256 -9.54 30.03 20.39
N ALA A 257 -8.85 29.05 19.78
CA ALA A 257 -9.40 28.26 18.67
C ALA A 257 -10.70 27.54 19.06
N PHE A 258 -10.71 26.88 20.23
CA PHE A 258 -11.89 26.20 20.74
C PHE A 258 -13.00 27.16 21.18
N ASP A 259 -12.63 28.27 21.82
CA ASP A 259 -13.53 29.35 22.23
C ASP A 259 -14.15 30.07 21.03
N ASN A 260 -13.49 30.06 19.86
CA ASN A 260 -14.03 30.59 18.60
C ASN A 260 -14.98 29.59 17.90
N LEU A 261 -14.73 28.28 18.00
CA LEU A 261 -15.61 27.24 17.46
C LEU A 261 -16.92 27.09 18.25
N THR A 262 -16.84 27.24 19.57
CA THR A 262 -17.95 27.00 20.49
C THR A 262 -19.18 27.89 20.22
N PRO A 263 -19.06 29.21 19.95
CA PRO A 263 -20.17 30.09 19.59
C PRO A 263 -20.84 29.74 18.26
N VAL A 264 -20.10 29.32 17.24
CA VAL A 264 -20.66 28.90 15.94
C VAL A 264 -21.68 27.77 16.13
N MET A 265 -21.37 26.85 17.06
CA MET A 265 -22.24 25.72 17.38
C MET A 265 -23.35 26.02 18.40
N ARG A 266 -23.40 27.25 18.97
CA ARG A 266 -24.37 27.62 20.04
C ARG A 266 -25.83 27.76 19.58
N GLY A 267 -26.09 27.89 18.28
CA GLY A 267 -27.45 27.79 17.76
C GLY A 267 -28.40 28.92 18.15
N ALA A 268 -28.15 30.13 17.66
CA ALA A 268 -29.14 31.21 17.66
C ALA A 268 -30.26 31.02 16.59
N VAL A 269 -30.36 29.83 16.00
CA VAL A 269 -31.01 29.63 14.70
C VAL A 269 -32.08 28.53 14.77
N ARG A 270 -32.71 28.31 15.92
CA ARG A 270 -33.68 27.20 16.07
C ARG A 270 -35.09 27.73 16.25
N GLN A 271 -35.99 27.34 15.35
CA GLN A 271 -37.35 27.82 15.42
C GLN A 271 -38.13 27.04 16.48
N PRO A 272 -38.69 27.70 17.51
CA PRO A 272 -39.51 27.01 18.49
C PRO A 272 -40.78 26.48 17.79
N ALA A 273 -41.18 25.23 18.08
CA ALA A 273 -42.29 24.55 17.40
C ALA A 273 -43.63 25.30 17.43
N GLY A 274 -43.81 26.27 18.34
CA GLY A 274 -44.98 27.13 18.40
C GLY A 274 -45.11 28.16 17.26
N SER A 275 -44.05 28.41 16.48
CA SER A 275 -44.09 29.36 15.35
C SER A 275 -44.14 28.70 13.96
N GLY A 276 -44.36 27.38 13.89
CA GLY A 276 -44.33 26.59 12.66
C GLY A 276 -42.98 25.91 12.42
N VAL A 277 -42.89 25.09 11.37
CA VAL A 277 -41.62 24.49 10.92
C VAL A 277 -40.73 25.61 10.39
N GLY A 278 -39.51 25.73 10.93
CA GLY A 278 -38.48 26.63 10.42
C GLY A 278 -37.98 26.20 9.05
N ILE A 279 -36.94 26.87 8.58
CA ILE A 279 -36.31 26.55 7.30
C ILE A 279 -35.75 25.13 7.36
N LEU A 280 -36.09 24.31 6.37
CA LEU A 280 -35.48 23.01 6.11
C LEU A 280 -34.45 23.22 5.01
N PRO A 281 -33.14 23.21 5.33
CA PRO A 281 -32.10 23.46 4.35
C PRO A 281 -32.25 22.51 3.15
N TRP A 282 -32.34 23.06 1.94
CA TRP A 282 -32.58 22.33 0.70
C TRP A 282 -33.76 21.33 0.75
N GLY A 283 -34.79 21.61 1.56
CA GLY A 283 -35.94 20.71 1.68
C GLY A 283 -35.65 19.36 2.34
N MET A 284 -34.53 19.24 3.07
CA MET A 284 -34.17 18.03 3.82
C MET A 284 -35.31 17.55 4.73
N ASN A 285 -35.37 16.23 4.99
CA ASN A 285 -36.37 15.67 5.89
C ASN A 285 -36.42 16.42 7.23
N LEU A 286 -37.63 16.70 7.72
CA LEU A 286 -37.84 17.37 9.01
C LEU A 286 -37.07 16.70 10.16
N ALA A 287 -36.91 15.36 10.13
CA ALA A 287 -36.11 14.62 11.10
C ALA A 287 -34.64 15.09 11.17
N CYS A 288 -34.05 15.47 10.03
CA CYS A 288 -32.68 16.02 9.99
C CYS A 288 -32.57 17.42 10.58
N ALA A 289 -33.69 18.12 10.67
CA ALA A 289 -33.80 19.47 11.21
C ALA A 289 -34.68 19.50 12.47
N THR A 290 -34.86 18.38 13.18
CA THR A 290 -35.61 18.33 14.44
C THR A 290 -34.69 17.94 15.58
N ASP A 291 -34.77 18.69 16.67
CA ASP A 291 -34.15 18.31 17.94
C ASP A 291 -35.11 17.39 18.70
N THR A 292 -34.83 16.08 18.72
CA THR A 292 -35.76 15.03 19.15
C THR A 292 -35.72 14.68 20.64
N ASP A 293 -34.86 15.31 21.46
CA ASP A 293 -34.69 14.89 22.85
C ASP A 293 -35.70 15.54 23.83
N GLN A 294 -36.71 14.76 24.23
CA GLN A 294 -37.94 15.19 24.92
C GLN A 294 -37.90 15.16 26.47
N ALA A 295 -36.95 14.52 27.13
CA ALA A 295 -37.13 14.22 28.56
C ALA A 295 -36.86 15.42 29.50
N GLY A 296 -35.95 16.34 29.16
CA GLY A 296 -35.55 17.45 30.04
C GLY A 296 -36.41 18.72 29.93
N ALA A 297 -37.12 18.92 28.82
CA ALA A 297 -37.92 20.12 28.56
C ALA A 297 -39.35 20.05 29.13
N ALA A 298 -39.78 18.87 29.61
CA ALA A 298 -41.10 18.63 30.15
C ALA A 298 -41.44 19.48 31.39
N ASN A 299 -40.44 20.01 32.10
CA ASN A 299 -40.66 20.85 33.28
C ASN A 299 -41.00 22.32 32.95
N ASN A 300 -40.90 22.76 31.69
CA ASN A 300 -41.18 24.15 31.30
C ASN A 300 -42.21 24.32 30.16
N GLY A 301 -42.86 23.25 29.71
CA GLY A 301 -43.91 23.33 28.69
C GLY A 301 -43.37 23.74 27.32
N THR A 302 -43.09 22.74 26.48
CA THR A 302 -43.12 22.85 25.01
C THR A 302 -42.07 23.74 24.35
N LEU A 303 -40.87 23.21 24.09
CA LEU A 303 -40.02 23.68 23.00
C LEU A 303 -39.40 22.47 22.29
N ILE A 304 -40.19 21.79 21.46
CA ILE A 304 -39.62 21.06 20.32
C ILE A 304 -39.06 22.15 19.39
N TYR A 305 -37.86 21.99 18.84
CA TYR A 305 -37.37 22.87 17.79
C TYR A 305 -37.48 22.13 16.47
N SER A 306 -38.12 22.76 15.49
CA SER A 306 -38.35 22.19 14.17
C SER A 306 -37.86 23.20 13.14
N GLY A 307 -36.80 22.87 12.42
CA GLY A 307 -36.19 23.73 11.42
C GLY A 307 -35.29 24.85 11.99
N PHE A 308 -34.64 25.54 11.07
CA PHE A 308 -33.70 26.61 11.34
C PHE A 308 -34.34 27.99 11.15
N GLN A 309 -33.96 28.99 11.92
CA GLN A 309 -34.36 30.39 11.71
C GLN A 309 -33.46 31.05 10.66
N SER A 310 -33.95 32.07 9.96
CA SER A 310 -33.04 32.97 9.24
C SER A 310 -32.48 33.96 10.25
N VAL A 311 -31.16 33.99 10.44
CA VAL A 311 -30.51 35.09 11.15
C VAL A 311 -29.98 36.04 10.10
N THR A 312 -30.46 37.28 10.12
CA THR A 312 -29.89 38.36 9.31
C THR A 312 -28.59 38.83 9.96
N GLY A 313 -27.51 38.08 9.77
CA GLY A 313 -26.14 38.51 10.06
C GLY A 313 -25.65 39.45 8.97
N GLY A 314 -25.04 40.57 9.36
CA GLY A 314 -24.48 41.56 8.44
C GLY A 314 -22.96 41.42 8.33
N GLY A 315 -22.42 41.38 7.11
CA GLY A 315 -20.98 41.51 6.85
C GLY A 315 -20.32 40.25 6.27
N SER A 316 -19.47 40.45 5.26
CA SER A 316 -18.86 39.44 4.38
C SER A 316 -17.51 38.90 4.89
N SER A 317 -17.25 37.62 4.58
CA SER A 317 -16.04 36.78 4.79
C SER A 317 -15.81 36.23 6.21
N VAL A 318 -15.70 34.89 6.30
CA VAL A 318 -15.70 34.14 7.56
C VAL A 318 -14.31 33.55 7.81
N ALA A 319 -13.42 34.32 8.45
CA ALA A 319 -12.39 33.66 9.24
C ALA A 319 -12.97 33.32 10.61
N PHE A 320 -12.66 32.16 11.20
CA PHE A 320 -12.85 32.03 12.65
C PHE A 320 -12.04 33.12 13.41
N GLY A 321 -11.06 33.76 12.73
CA GLY A 321 -10.35 34.98 13.14
C GLY A 321 -10.89 36.35 12.68
N SER A 322 -11.91 36.43 11.81
CA SER A 322 -12.63 37.64 11.36
C SER A 322 -13.95 37.81 12.12
N LEU A 323 -14.07 37.06 13.22
CA LEU A 323 -14.34 37.64 14.53
C LEU A 323 -13.13 38.53 14.89
N ASP A 324 -13.02 39.72 14.32
CA ASP A 324 -11.87 40.64 14.35
C ASP A 324 -11.56 41.23 15.76
N GLY A 325 -11.84 40.49 16.82
CA GLY A 325 -11.89 40.98 18.19
C GLY A 325 -13.05 41.96 18.40
N ALA A 326 -13.83 42.26 17.36
CA ALA A 326 -15.14 42.86 17.48
C ALA A 326 -16.10 41.79 17.99
N ILE A 327 -16.82 42.11 19.07
CA ILE A 327 -17.72 41.23 19.80
C ILE A 327 -19.04 41.07 19.03
N ASP A 328 -19.01 40.83 17.72
CA ASP A 328 -20.22 40.41 16.99
C ASP A 328 -20.32 38.89 17.03
N ALA A 329 -21.22 38.42 17.88
CA ALA A 329 -21.32 37.06 18.40
C ALA A 329 -22.11 36.10 17.49
N ASP A 330 -22.32 36.47 16.22
CA ASP A 330 -23.40 35.88 15.41
C ASP A 330 -22.90 35.11 14.18
N VAL A 331 -21.74 34.43 14.25
CA VAL A 331 -21.37 33.46 13.20
C VAL A 331 -22.37 32.31 13.23
N SER A 332 -23.23 32.26 12.21
CA SER A 332 -24.32 31.29 12.10
C SER A 332 -23.88 30.05 11.31
N LEU A 333 -24.62 28.95 11.47
CA LEU A 333 -24.37 27.74 10.69
C LEU A 333 -24.47 27.97 9.17
N TRP A 334 -25.30 28.93 8.74
CA TRP A 334 -25.43 29.34 7.35
C TRP A 334 -24.16 30.02 6.82
N GLU A 335 -23.42 30.73 7.68
CA GLU A 335 -22.16 31.36 7.31
C GLU A 335 -21.02 30.34 7.26
N LEU A 336 -21.04 29.35 8.17
CA LEU A 336 -20.08 28.24 8.10
C LEU A 336 -20.28 27.40 6.82
N GLU A 337 -21.53 27.14 6.44
CA GLU A 337 -21.84 26.47 5.18
C GLU A 337 -21.40 27.31 3.97
N ARG A 338 -21.72 28.61 3.94
CA ARG A 338 -21.26 29.52 2.88
C ARG A 338 -19.74 29.63 2.81
N SER A 339 -19.06 29.62 3.96
CA SER A 339 -17.59 29.62 4.05
C SER A 339 -17.00 28.37 3.41
N LEU A 340 -17.58 27.19 3.69
CA LEU A 340 -17.18 25.95 3.04
C LEU A 340 -17.47 25.98 1.54
N ASP A 341 -18.64 26.45 1.12
CA ASP A 341 -19.03 26.59 -0.28
C ASP A 341 -18.07 27.50 -1.05
N GLN A 342 -17.82 28.70 -0.53
CA GLN A 342 -16.88 29.66 -1.10
C GLN A 342 -15.45 29.08 -1.14
N GLY A 343 -15.00 28.43 -0.07
CA GLY A 343 -13.69 27.80 -0.02
C GLY A 343 -13.52 26.67 -1.04
N VAL A 344 -14.57 25.87 -1.28
CA VAL A 344 -14.57 24.85 -2.34
C VAL A 344 -14.44 25.51 -3.71
N THR A 345 -15.21 26.55 -4.00
CA THR A 345 -15.12 27.30 -5.27
C THR A 345 -13.76 27.97 -5.44
N ASP A 346 -13.23 28.61 -4.40
CA ASP A 346 -11.95 29.33 -4.45
C ASP A 346 -10.77 28.39 -4.71
N LEU A 347 -10.81 27.17 -4.15
CA LEU A 347 -9.80 26.13 -4.37
C LEU A 347 -9.90 25.54 -5.79
N GLN A 348 -11.10 25.36 -6.34
CA GLN A 348 -11.32 24.90 -7.72
C GLN A 348 -10.77 25.90 -8.75
N ASP A 349 -10.97 27.20 -8.52
CA ASP A 349 -10.52 28.27 -9.43
C ASP A 349 -8.99 28.54 -9.35
N GLY A 350 -8.25 27.87 -8.46
CA GLY A 350 -6.96 28.34 -7.96
C GLY A 350 -5.81 27.33 -7.89
N TYR A 351 -5.83 26.25 -8.68
CA TYR A 351 -4.93 25.05 -8.68
C TYR A 351 -3.40 25.25 -8.47
N GLU A 352 -2.86 26.48 -8.48
CA GLU A 352 -1.44 26.78 -8.22
C GLU A 352 -1.17 27.58 -6.92
N ARG A 353 -2.14 27.79 -6.03
CA ARG A 353 -1.96 28.69 -4.87
C ARG A 353 -1.05 28.14 -3.79
N PHE A 354 -1.01 26.83 -3.62
CA PHE A 354 -0.06 26.17 -2.76
C PHE A 354 1.01 25.49 -3.59
N THR A 355 1.74 26.24 -4.42
CA THR A 355 2.94 25.69 -5.04
C THR A 355 3.79 25.02 -3.96
N ALA A 356 3.91 23.69 -4.01
CA ALA A 356 4.92 22.94 -3.24
C ALA A 356 6.34 23.39 -3.65
N THR A 357 6.44 24.08 -4.78
CA THR A 357 7.40 25.16 -4.98
C THR A 357 7.17 26.21 -3.89
N SER A 358 7.97 26.11 -2.82
CA SER A 358 8.69 27.32 -2.40
C SER A 358 9.05 28.08 -3.67
N VAL A 359 9.08 29.41 -3.66
CA VAL A 359 9.98 30.05 -4.62
C VAL A 359 11.27 29.27 -4.45
N VAL A 360 11.65 28.45 -5.45
CA VAL A 360 12.93 27.76 -5.45
C VAL A 360 13.86 28.93 -5.63
N LEU A 361 14.15 29.54 -4.49
CA LEU A 361 15.31 30.35 -4.28
C LEU A 361 16.40 29.50 -4.95
N PRO A 362 17.11 30.06 -5.94
CA PRO A 362 18.33 29.47 -6.44
C PRO A 362 19.07 28.80 -5.28
N PRO A 363 19.64 27.58 -5.44
CA PRO A 363 20.20 26.84 -4.30
C PRO A 363 21.16 27.66 -3.40
N ASP A 364 21.80 28.68 -3.97
CA ASP A 364 22.60 29.70 -3.28
C ASP A 364 21.81 30.69 -2.42
N GLU A 365 20.57 31.03 -2.77
CA GLU A 365 19.64 31.84 -1.99
C GLU A 365 18.93 31.02 -0.89
N GLU A 366 18.67 29.72 -1.10
CA GLU A 366 18.12 28.82 -0.07
C GLU A 366 19.09 28.65 1.10
N THR A 367 20.36 28.36 0.80
CA THR A 367 21.43 28.27 1.82
C THR A 367 21.64 29.57 2.59
N TYR A 368 21.33 30.74 1.99
CA TYR A 368 21.34 32.01 2.71
C TYR A 368 20.23 32.11 3.74
N CYS A 369 19.00 31.70 3.42
CA CYS A 369 17.91 31.74 4.37
C CYS A 369 18.11 30.75 5.53
N GLU A 370 18.68 29.58 5.27
CA GLU A 370 19.11 28.66 6.33
C GLU A 370 20.19 29.29 7.24
N ALA A 371 21.16 30.02 6.66
CA ALA A 371 22.16 30.75 7.44
C ALA A 371 21.57 31.92 8.25
N VAL A 372 20.56 32.59 7.72
CA VAL A 372 19.80 33.64 8.42
C VAL A 372 19.07 33.06 9.63
N ASP A 373 18.47 31.88 9.54
CA ASP A 373 17.84 31.19 10.68
C ASP A 373 18.87 30.89 11.78
N VAL A 374 20.07 30.44 11.39
CA VAL A 374 21.19 30.25 12.32
C VAL A 374 21.57 31.57 13.01
N PHE A 375 21.64 32.69 12.28
CA PHE A 375 21.94 34.00 12.86
C PHE A 375 20.84 34.50 13.78
N ALA A 376 19.57 34.32 13.39
CA ALA A 376 18.40 34.70 14.17
C ALA A 376 18.38 33.96 15.51
N ALA A 377 18.60 32.65 15.50
CA ALA A 377 18.60 31.81 16.70
C ALA A 377 19.80 32.09 17.62
N ASN A 378 21.00 32.31 17.07
CA ASN A 378 22.24 32.26 17.85
C ASN A 378 22.98 33.59 18.00
N CYS A 379 22.77 34.55 17.10
CA CYS A 379 23.64 35.73 16.98
C CYS A 379 22.92 37.05 17.28
N THR A 380 21.65 37.18 16.91
CA THR A 380 20.88 38.44 17.05
C THR A 380 20.75 38.90 18.51
N GLY A 381 20.80 38.00 19.49
CA GLY A 381 20.77 38.36 20.92
C GLY A 381 21.87 39.35 21.35
N CYS A 382 23.01 39.36 20.65
CA CYS A 382 24.12 40.30 20.88
C CYS A 382 24.36 41.25 19.70
N HIS A 383 23.93 40.85 18.49
CA HIS A 383 24.14 41.54 17.22
C HIS A 383 22.83 42.11 16.67
N SER A 384 22.10 42.87 17.49
CA SER A 384 20.88 43.57 17.07
C SER A 384 20.70 44.90 17.82
N GLY A 385 19.78 45.74 17.34
CA GLY A 385 19.33 46.95 18.02
C GLY A 385 20.26 48.16 17.85
N ALA A 386 19.99 49.25 18.58
CA ALA A 386 20.63 50.55 18.35
C ALA A 386 22.13 50.63 18.70
N SER A 387 22.71 49.61 19.33
CA SER A 387 24.12 49.56 19.72
C SER A 387 24.61 48.11 19.72
N PRO A 388 24.66 47.45 18.56
CA PRO A 388 24.95 46.03 18.47
C PRO A 388 26.43 45.78 18.77
N SER A 389 26.73 44.64 19.37
CA SER A 389 28.10 44.30 19.77
C SER A 389 29.02 44.24 18.55
N GLY A 390 30.19 44.91 18.63
CA GLY A 390 31.13 44.99 17.52
C GLY A 390 30.63 45.79 16.30
N GLY A 391 29.56 46.57 16.47
CA GLY A 391 28.95 47.34 15.38
C GLY A 391 28.48 46.46 14.22
N LEU A 392 27.92 45.29 14.53
CA LEU A 392 27.41 44.31 13.57
C LEU A 392 25.93 44.05 13.89
N ASP A 393 25.01 44.49 13.03
CA ASP A 393 23.57 44.26 13.19
C ASP A 393 23.07 43.15 12.24
N LEU A 394 22.79 41.97 12.77
CA LEU A 394 22.28 40.83 12.01
C LEU A 394 20.75 40.74 12.03
N SER A 395 20.04 41.74 12.54
CA SER A 395 18.57 41.68 12.65
C SER A 395 17.83 42.22 11.42
N THR A 396 18.50 42.97 10.55
CA THR A 396 17.86 43.65 9.41
C THR A 396 18.46 43.31 8.05
N ASP A 397 19.78 43.25 7.92
CA ASP A 397 20.45 42.90 6.65
C ASP A 397 21.77 42.16 6.93
N PRO A 398 21.69 40.87 7.33
CA PRO A 398 22.88 40.08 7.63
C PRO A 398 23.87 40.01 6.47
N HIS A 399 23.38 39.94 5.23
CA HIS A 399 24.24 39.82 4.06
C HIS A 399 25.04 41.12 3.84
N GLY A 400 24.35 42.27 3.82
CA GLY A 400 24.98 43.59 3.68
C GLY A 400 25.94 43.93 4.82
N GLU A 401 25.77 43.32 5.98
CA GLU A 401 26.64 43.49 7.15
C GLU A 401 27.83 42.51 7.19
N LEU A 402 27.76 41.38 6.49
CA LEU A 402 28.78 40.32 6.55
C LEU A 402 29.62 40.23 5.27
N VAL A 403 29.00 40.22 4.09
CA VAL A 403 29.67 39.83 2.85
C VAL A 403 30.44 41.01 2.25
N GLY A 404 31.76 40.86 2.10
CA GLY A 404 32.63 41.92 1.58
C GLY A 404 32.84 43.10 2.53
N VAL A 405 32.35 43.02 3.77
CA VAL A 405 32.48 44.07 4.78
C VAL A 405 33.76 43.84 5.60
N ALA A 406 34.60 44.87 5.71
CA ALA A 406 35.77 44.83 6.58
C ALA A 406 35.35 44.74 8.06
N SER A 407 36.03 43.92 8.84
CA SER A 407 35.80 43.89 10.29
C SER A 407 36.26 45.20 10.95
N GLN A 408 35.57 45.62 12.00
CA GLN A 408 35.89 46.87 12.68
C GLN A 408 37.26 46.81 13.38
N ALA A 409 37.97 47.93 13.36
CA ALA A 409 39.31 48.10 13.93
C ALA A 409 39.34 47.70 15.41
N GLY A 410 40.02 46.59 15.71
CA GLY A 410 40.05 45.94 17.04
C GLY A 410 40.13 44.42 16.96
N SER A 411 39.71 43.83 15.82
CA SER A 411 40.13 42.50 15.38
C SER A 411 41.64 42.52 15.08
N SER A 412 42.40 41.50 15.48
CA SER A 412 43.86 41.45 15.28
C SER A 412 44.29 41.30 13.82
N VAL A 413 43.34 41.32 12.87
CA VAL A 413 43.53 41.18 11.44
C VAL A 413 42.54 42.14 10.75
N GLU A 414 42.99 42.93 9.78
CA GLU A 414 42.12 43.68 8.84
C GLU A 414 41.42 42.68 7.89
N ALA A 415 40.63 41.76 8.45
CA ALA A 415 39.99 40.68 7.71
C ALA A 415 38.60 41.11 7.25
N THR A 416 38.12 40.47 6.19
CA THR A 416 36.74 40.63 5.72
C THR A 416 35.85 39.70 6.55
N ARG A 417 34.69 40.20 7.02
CA ARG A 417 33.73 39.44 7.84
C ARG A 417 33.34 38.13 7.13
N VAL A 418 32.91 38.19 5.87
CA VAL A 418 32.74 37.04 4.97
C VAL A 418 33.36 37.31 3.61
N VAL A 419 34.18 36.38 3.14
CA VAL A 419 34.73 36.31 1.78
C VAL A 419 33.97 35.22 1.02
N ALA A 420 33.11 35.63 0.08
CA ALA A 420 32.34 34.72 -0.77
C ALA A 420 33.24 33.66 -1.44
N ASN A 421 32.78 32.39 -1.45
CA ASN A 421 33.48 31.21 -1.96
C ASN A 421 34.77 30.85 -1.20
N ASN A 422 35.04 31.45 -0.04
CA ASN A 422 36.29 31.21 0.69
C ASN A 422 36.08 31.31 2.20
N THR A 423 35.59 30.20 2.76
CA THR A 423 35.42 30.01 4.20
C THR A 423 36.73 30.17 4.99
N GLY A 424 37.89 29.84 4.39
CA GLY A 424 39.20 29.95 5.03
C GLY A 424 39.67 31.40 5.27
N ASP A 425 39.23 32.35 4.44
CA ASP A 425 39.56 33.78 4.56
C ASP A 425 38.43 34.60 5.22
N SER A 426 37.33 33.94 5.63
CA SER A 426 36.17 34.58 6.26
C SER A 426 36.33 34.67 7.78
N GLU A 427 36.35 35.88 8.34
CA GLU A 427 36.47 36.08 9.79
C GLU A 427 35.29 35.48 10.57
N LEU A 428 34.07 35.51 10.00
CA LEU A 428 32.87 34.87 10.56
C LEU A 428 33.13 33.39 10.84
N TRP A 429 33.60 32.65 9.83
CA TRP A 429 33.92 31.23 9.98
C TRP A 429 35.00 31.00 11.03
N GLY A 430 36.08 31.81 10.98
CA GLY A 430 37.16 31.74 11.95
C GLY A 430 36.70 31.92 13.39
N ARG A 431 35.61 32.66 13.62
CA ARG A 431 34.99 32.91 14.94
C ARG A 431 33.93 31.88 15.34
N VAL A 432 33.20 31.30 14.40
CA VAL A 432 32.15 30.30 14.71
C VAL A 432 32.67 28.86 14.73
N SER A 433 33.72 28.53 13.98
CA SER A 433 34.32 27.19 13.94
C SER A 433 35.52 27.01 14.88
N SER A 434 36.10 28.10 15.39
CA SER A 434 37.31 28.04 16.21
C SER A 434 37.51 29.25 17.12
N SER A 435 38.27 29.07 18.21
CA SER A 435 38.72 30.17 19.05
C SER A 435 40.05 30.79 18.59
N THR A 436 40.53 30.48 17.38
CA THR A 436 41.88 30.91 16.94
C THR A 436 41.91 32.31 16.33
N VAL A 437 40.77 32.80 15.83
CA VAL A 437 40.61 34.16 15.30
C VAL A 437 39.80 35.00 16.30
N GLY A 438 40.44 35.34 17.43
CA GLY A 438 39.82 36.12 18.50
C GLY A 438 38.95 35.29 19.46
N TYR A 439 37.82 35.85 19.92
CA TYR A 439 36.87 35.14 20.78
C TYR A 439 35.89 34.33 19.93
N GLN A 440 35.68 33.07 20.33
CA GLN A 440 34.66 32.18 19.79
C GLN A 440 33.27 32.83 19.91
N MET A 441 32.49 32.77 18.83
CA MET A 441 31.09 33.19 18.80
C MET A 441 30.16 31.97 18.66
N PRO A 442 28.98 31.97 19.31
CA PRO A 442 28.51 32.97 20.29
C PRO A 442 29.26 32.89 21.65
N PRO A 443 29.28 33.97 22.46
CA PRO A 443 29.97 33.96 23.76
C PRO A 443 29.22 33.09 24.77
N GLY A 444 29.74 31.89 25.04
CA GLY A 444 29.13 30.95 26.01
C GLY A 444 29.12 29.49 25.54
N GLY A 445 29.37 29.24 24.26
CA GLY A 445 29.47 27.93 23.64
C GLY A 445 29.55 28.10 22.12
N GLY A 446 30.31 27.25 21.43
CA GLY A 446 30.33 27.26 19.96
C GLY A 446 28.96 26.89 19.38
N LEU A 447 28.78 27.15 18.08
CA LEU A 447 27.59 26.69 17.35
C LEU A 447 27.54 25.16 17.31
N SER A 448 26.39 24.60 16.95
CA SER A 448 26.31 23.17 16.66
C SER A 448 27.07 22.86 15.37
N ALA A 449 27.57 21.63 15.21
CA ALA A 449 28.25 21.23 13.97
C ALA A 449 27.35 21.40 12.73
N THR A 450 26.03 21.23 12.89
CA THR A 450 25.06 21.46 11.82
C THR A 450 25.00 22.95 11.44
N ASP A 451 24.87 23.83 12.43
CA ASP A 451 24.81 25.28 12.21
C ASP A 451 26.13 25.81 11.62
N GLU A 452 27.27 25.25 12.06
CA GLU A 452 28.58 25.49 11.44
C GLU A 452 28.57 25.06 9.98
N THR A 453 28.13 23.83 9.66
CA THR A 453 28.05 23.35 8.27
C THR A 453 27.13 24.24 7.43
N THR A 454 25.97 24.68 7.94
CA THR A 454 25.07 25.60 7.22
C THR A 454 25.76 26.92 6.87
N ILE A 455 26.50 27.53 7.81
CA ILE A 455 27.27 28.76 7.54
C ILE A 455 28.42 28.48 6.56
N GLU A 456 29.11 27.35 6.69
CA GLU A 456 30.21 26.95 5.79
C GLU A 456 29.71 26.73 4.36
N ASP A 457 28.60 26.01 4.20
CA ASP A 457 27.99 25.72 2.90
C ASP A 457 27.48 26.99 2.23
N TRP A 458 26.83 27.89 2.97
CA TRP A 458 26.44 29.21 2.45
C TRP A 458 27.65 30.03 1.97
N ILE A 459 28.73 30.12 2.77
CA ILE A 459 29.94 30.86 2.37
C ILE A 459 30.58 30.23 1.13
N ASN A 460 30.70 28.90 1.10
CA ASN A 460 31.29 28.16 -0.01
C ASN A 460 30.42 28.18 -1.29
N ALA A 461 29.10 28.31 -1.14
CA ALA A 461 28.14 28.51 -2.25
C ALA A 461 28.20 29.92 -2.84
N GLY A 462 29.08 30.79 -2.34
CA GLY A 462 29.28 32.14 -2.85
C GLY A 462 28.68 33.22 -1.97
N ALA A 463 28.20 32.87 -0.78
CA ALA A 463 27.60 33.79 0.17
C ALA A 463 26.54 34.69 -0.48
N ALA A 464 25.66 34.12 -1.31
CA ALA A 464 24.60 34.88 -1.96
C ALA A 464 23.67 35.49 -0.91
N GLY A 465 23.02 36.60 -1.24
CA GLY A 465 22.09 37.29 -0.36
C GLY A 465 20.78 37.55 -1.06
N VAL A 466 19.69 37.43 -0.30
CA VAL A 466 18.37 37.96 -0.68
C VAL A 466 17.91 38.95 0.37
N ASP A 467 16.85 39.70 0.07
CA ASP A 467 16.17 40.50 1.09
C ASP A 467 15.76 39.56 2.24
N ILE A 468 16.10 39.88 3.49
CA ILE A 468 15.73 39.06 4.65
C ILE A 468 14.21 38.90 4.78
N ALA A 469 13.44 39.83 4.22
CA ALA A 469 11.99 39.70 4.11
C ALA A 469 11.59 38.44 3.32
N ASN A 470 12.40 38.03 2.34
CA ASN A 470 12.19 36.80 1.57
C ASN A 470 12.60 35.53 2.33
N CYS A 471 13.44 35.65 3.37
CA CYS A 471 13.81 34.53 4.26
C CYS A 471 12.82 34.36 5.43
N ASN A 472 12.21 35.44 5.92
CA ASN A 472 11.28 35.43 7.05
C ASN A 472 9.79 35.41 6.63
N THR A 473 9.48 35.61 5.35
CA THR A 473 8.27 35.01 4.82
C THR A 473 8.56 33.53 4.70
N SER A 474 7.90 32.67 5.47
CA SER A 474 7.44 31.45 4.83
C SER A 474 6.64 31.96 3.63
N PRO A 475 7.14 31.89 2.39
CA PRO A 475 6.57 32.64 1.26
C PRO A 475 5.28 31.99 0.77
N ILE A 476 4.73 31.05 1.56
CA ILE A 476 3.39 30.55 1.37
C ILE A 476 2.48 31.59 2.03
N PRO A 477 1.80 32.46 1.26
CA PRO A 477 0.78 33.33 1.83
C PRO A 477 -0.16 32.46 2.67
N ASP A 478 -0.51 32.95 3.86
CA ASP A 478 -1.59 32.31 4.63
C ASP A 478 -2.79 32.24 3.70
N VAL A 479 -3.35 31.04 3.52
CA VAL A 479 -4.52 30.89 2.67
C VAL A 479 -5.70 31.65 3.24
N ALA A 480 -6.67 31.98 2.37
CA ALA A 480 -7.89 32.59 2.84
C ALA A 480 -8.57 31.63 3.85
N PRO A 481 -9.25 32.16 4.87
CA PRO A 481 -9.86 31.31 5.89
C PRO A 481 -10.92 30.33 5.35
N ASP A 482 -11.68 30.75 4.33
CA ASP A 482 -12.66 29.92 3.63
C ASP A 482 -11.95 28.75 2.89
N GLU A 483 -10.87 29.05 2.16
CA GLU A 483 -9.99 28.04 1.53
C GLU A 483 -9.37 27.11 2.58
N ALA A 484 -8.92 27.64 3.72
CA ALA A 484 -8.33 26.86 4.81
C ALA A 484 -9.34 25.87 5.39
N PHE A 485 -10.59 26.30 5.56
CA PHE A 485 -11.67 25.44 6.06
C PHE A 485 -11.99 24.32 5.06
N ALA A 486 -12.15 24.66 3.79
CA ALA A 486 -12.37 23.69 2.73
C ALA A 486 -11.19 22.71 2.58
N PHE A 487 -9.96 23.21 2.61
CA PHE A 487 -8.75 22.39 2.49
C PHE A 487 -8.62 21.39 3.65
N LEU A 488 -8.80 21.81 4.91
CA LEU A 488 -8.73 20.88 6.05
C LEU A 488 -9.86 19.84 6.00
N THR A 489 -11.04 20.24 5.53
CA THR A 489 -12.17 19.33 5.28
C THR A 489 -11.82 18.29 4.23
N ALA A 490 -11.23 18.73 3.11
CA ALA A 490 -10.76 17.86 2.04
C ALA A 490 -9.66 16.91 2.53
N ALA A 491 -8.66 17.43 3.27
CA ALA A 491 -7.57 16.64 3.81
C ALA A 491 -8.07 15.57 4.80
N ASN A 492 -9.06 15.88 5.65
CA ASN A 492 -9.64 14.87 6.53
C ASN A 492 -10.44 13.82 5.76
N ALA A 493 -11.18 14.22 4.72
CA ALA A 493 -11.88 13.29 3.84
C ALA A 493 -10.88 12.32 3.18
N VAL A 494 -9.82 12.84 2.57
CA VAL A 494 -8.72 12.05 1.97
C VAL A 494 -8.08 11.11 2.98
N ASP A 495 -7.74 11.60 4.17
CA ASP A 495 -7.13 10.77 5.21
C ASP A 495 -8.04 9.62 5.65
N GLY A 496 -9.36 9.87 5.75
CA GLY A 496 -10.37 8.85 6.04
C GLY A 496 -10.59 7.84 4.90
N ILE A 497 -10.53 8.29 3.64
CA ILE A 497 -10.60 7.43 2.44
C ILE A 497 -9.35 6.55 2.38
N TRP A 498 -8.16 7.14 2.56
CA TRP A 498 -6.90 6.43 2.62
C TRP A 498 -6.91 5.37 3.73
N ASP A 499 -7.35 5.71 4.93
CA ASP A 499 -7.51 4.76 6.03
C ASP A 499 -8.50 3.63 5.71
N SER A 500 -9.58 3.92 4.98
CA SER A 500 -10.54 2.90 4.55
C SER A 500 -9.95 1.90 3.55
N VAL A 501 -9.01 2.34 2.71
CA VAL A 501 -8.35 1.51 1.67
C VAL A 501 -7.11 0.79 2.21
N MET A 502 -6.24 1.53 2.90
CA MET A 502 -4.91 1.08 3.33
C MET A 502 -4.88 0.58 4.79
N GLY A 503 -5.93 0.85 5.57
CA GLY A 503 -6.05 0.44 6.98
C GLY A 503 -5.24 1.27 7.98
N TYR A 504 -4.61 2.34 7.54
CA TYR A 504 -3.83 3.25 8.38
C TYR A 504 -4.06 4.69 7.92
N ARG A 505 -4.11 5.62 8.86
CA ARG A 505 -4.18 7.06 8.57
C ARG A 505 -2.82 7.62 8.13
N LEU A 506 -2.84 8.63 7.26
CA LEU A 506 -1.70 9.50 6.93
C LEU A 506 -1.42 10.53 8.03
N THR A 507 -2.33 10.69 8.98
CA THR A 507 -2.16 11.51 10.17
C THR A 507 -2.17 10.66 11.44
N ILE A 508 -1.57 11.16 12.52
CA ILE A 508 -1.73 10.56 13.86
C ILE A 508 -2.83 11.30 14.64
N ASP A 509 -3.13 10.86 15.87
CA ASP A 509 -4.29 11.35 16.67
C ASP A 509 -4.44 12.87 16.75
N HIS A 510 -3.34 13.63 16.73
CA HIS A 510 -3.38 15.10 16.75
C HIS A 510 -3.70 15.74 15.39
N GLY A 511 -3.87 14.95 14.32
CA GLY A 511 -4.25 15.44 13.00
C GLY A 511 -3.12 15.76 12.03
N PHE A 512 -1.87 15.61 12.45
CA PHE A 512 -0.73 15.97 11.61
C PHE A 512 0.01 14.71 11.16
N PRO A 513 0.57 14.71 9.94
CA PRO A 513 1.54 13.72 9.51
C PRO A 513 2.75 13.63 10.44
N ARG A 514 3.25 12.42 10.66
CA ARG A 514 4.40 12.17 11.53
C ARG A 514 5.73 12.32 10.81
N ASN A 515 5.77 12.04 9.52
CA ASN A 515 6.94 12.13 8.67
C ASN A 515 6.62 12.81 7.32
N LYS A 516 7.68 13.11 6.57
CA LYS A 516 7.58 13.78 5.26
C LYS A 516 6.74 12.99 4.25
N ALA A 517 6.92 11.67 4.16
CA ALA A 517 6.19 10.83 3.20
C ALA A 517 4.68 10.86 3.43
N GLN A 518 4.25 10.75 4.70
CA GLN A 518 2.85 10.90 5.08
C GLN A 518 2.26 12.25 4.71
N ARG A 519 3.00 13.33 4.97
CA ARG A 519 2.58 14.68 4.60
C ARG A 519 2.44 14.80 3.09
N ASP A 520 3.45 14.37 2.35
CA ASP A 520 3.50 14.52 0.89
C ASP A 520 2.39 13.69 0.22
N MET A 521 2.08 12.49 0.73
CA MET A 521 0.94 11.70 0.26
C MET A 521 -0.40 12.37 0.57
N LEU A 522 -0.62 12.82 1.81
CA LEU A 522 -1.85 13.50 2.21
C LEU A 522 -2.07 14.76 1.37
N TRP A 523 -1.00 15.54 1.21
CA TRP A 523 -0.97 16.72 0.37
C TRP A 523 -1.31 16.40 -1.08
N ASN A 524 -0.63 15.42 -1.68
CA ASN A 524 -0.81 15.09 -3.10
C ASN A 524 -2.24 14.61 -3.41
N LEU A 525 -2.81 13.76 -2.55
CA LEU A 525 -4.18 13.30 -2.71
C LEU A 525 -5.21 14.40 -2.48
N THR A 526 -4.93 15.36 -1.58
CA THR A 526 -5.84 16.50 -1.33
C THR A 526 -5.76 17.53 -2.44
N GLU A 527 -4.56 18.09 -2.66
CA GLU A 527 -4.30 19.23 -3.53
C GLU A 527 -4.34 18.87 -5.01
N TYR A 528 -3.76 17.72 -5.39
CA TYR A 528 -3.59 17.35 -6.80
C TYR A 528 -4.58 16.28 -7.28
N THR A 529 -5.45 15.77 -6.40
CA THR A 529 -6.44 14.74 -6.79
C THR A 529 -7.85 15.12 -6.38
N LEU A 530 -8.13 15.35 -5.09
CA LEU A 530 -9.50 15.59 -4.63
C LEU A 530 -10.03 16.97 -5.05
N LEU A 531 -9.32 18.04 -4.68
CA LEU A 531 -9.76 19.42 -4.98
C LEU A 531 -9.92 19.72 -6.48
N PRO A 532 -9.00 19.29 -7.36
CA PRO A 532 -9.05 19.61 -8.80
C PRO A 532 -10.11 18.83 -9.57
N GLU A 533 -10.46 17.65 -9.08
CA GLU A 533 -11.46 16.77 -9.68
C GLU A 533 -12.81 16.95 -8.96
N ASP A 534 -13.13 18.19 -8.56
CA ASP A 534 -14.42 18.56 -7.96
C ASP A 534 -14.85 17.70 -6.77
N TRP A 535 -13.91 17.39 -5.88
CA TRP A 535 -14.13 16.51 -4.73
C TRP A 535 -14.54 15.07 -5.10
N SER A 536 -14.07 14.60 -6.26
CA SER A 536 -14.28 13.24 -6.74
C SER A 536 -13.66 12.17 -5.84
N LEU A 537 -14.54 11.33 -5.29
CA LEU A 537 -14.14 10.11 -4.58
C LEU A 537 -13.51 9.11 -5.55
N LYS A 538 -14.04 9.00 -6.78
CA LYS A 538 -13.53 8.05 -7.78
C LYS A 538 -12.09 8.36 -8.16
N SER A 539 -11.74 9.64 -8.34
CA SER A 539 -10.38 10.08 -8.65
C SER A 539 -9.41 9.75 -7.53
N VAL A 540 -9.76 10.00 -6.26
CA VAL A 540 -8.93 9.64 -5.11
C VAL A 540 -8.74 8.12 -5.03
N LEU A 541 -9.81 7.33 -5.19
CA LEU A 541 -9.73 5.87 -5.15
C LEU A 541 -8.90 5.29 -6.29
N SER A 542 -9.10 5.77 -7.52
CA SER A 542 -8.28 5.38 -8.66
C SER A 542 -6.81 5.65 -8.35
N LYS A 543 -6.49 6.85 -7.85
CA LYS A 543 -5.11 7.24 -7.53
C LYS A 543 -4.46 6.37 -6.44
N ILE A 544 -5.20 6.00 -5.40
CA ILE A 544 -4.69 5.14 -4.32
C ILE A 544 -4.49 3.71 -4.84
N LEU A 545 -5.49 3.14 -5.51
CA LEU A 545 -5.51 1.73 -5.93
C LEU A 545 -4.59 1.43 -7.13
N SER A 546 -4.29 2.44 -7.96
CA SER A 546 -3.27 2.34 -9.01
C SER A 546 -1.87 2.74 -8.56
N SER A 547 -1.72 3.19 -7.30
CA SER A 547 -0.41 3.55 -6.76
C SER A 547 0.49 2.34 -6.56
N ASP A 548 1.78 2.62 -6.44
CA ASP A 548 2.79 1.63 -6.08
C ASP A 548 2.63 1.09 -4.64
N TRP A 549 1.67 1.58 -3.84
CA TRP A 549 1.47 1.14 -2.46
C TRP A 549 0.45 0.01 -2.32
N PHE A 550 -0.38 -0.20 -3.34
CA PHE A 550 -1.49 -1.13 -3.31
C PHE A 550 -1.12 -2.48 -3.96
N ALA A 551 -1.58 -3.60 -3.38
CA ALA A 551 -1.36 -4.96 -3.87
C ALA A 551 0.12 -5.33 -4.11
N ARG A 552 1.01 -5.04 -3.14
CA ARG A 552 2.44 -5.36 -3.24
C ARG A 552 2.73 -6.80 -2.82
N ARG A 553 3.66 -7.45 -3.52
CA ARG A 553 4.05 -8.85 -3.25
C ARG A 553 4.63 -8.97 -1.85
N ALA A 554 4.53 -10.14 -1.23
CA ALA A 554 5.33 -10.42 -0.03
C ALA A 554 6.80 -10.72 -0.38
N PRO A 555 7.79 -10.22 0.37
CA PRO A 555 9.17 -10.64 0.15
C PRO A 555 9.22 -12.12 0.47
N SER A 556 9.87 -12.93 -0.37
CA SER A 556 10.07 -14.34 -0.03
C SER A 556 10.94 -14.47 1.21
N LEU A 557 10.88 -15.59 1.93
CA LEU A 557 11.76 -15.82 3.10
C LEU A 557 13.25 -15.67 2.77
N SER A 558 13.65 -15.83 1.50
CA SER A 558 15.03 -15.60 1.04
C SER A 558 15.37 -14.12 0.76
N GLN A 559 14.37 -13.23 0.83
CA GLN A 559 14.43 -11.79 0.59
C GLN A 559 14.19 -10.97 1.88
N LEU A 560 14.13 -11.59 3.06
CA LEU A 560 13.91 -10.89 4.33
C LEU A 560 14.96 -9.78 4.60
N ASP A 561 16.19 -9.96 4.13
CA ASP A 561 17.27 -8.96 4.27
C ASP A 561 17.18 -7.83 3.22
N SER A 562 16.29 -7.96 2.22
CA SER A 562 15.97 -6.93 1.23
C SER A 562 14.54 -6.42 1.46
N ALA A 563 14.24 -6.03 2.71
CA ALA A 563 13.01 -5.35 3.07
C ALA A 563 12.71 -4.23 2.07
N TYR A 564 11.44 -4.05 1.71
CA TYR A 564 11.05 -3.05 0.74
C TYR A 564 11.60 -1.69 1.13
N PRO A 565 12.25 -0.95 0.22
CA PRO A 565 12.56 0.44 0.46
C PRO A 565 11.28 1.28 0.24
N LEU A 566 10.18 0.90 0.89
CA LEU A 566 8.99 1.73 0.96
C LEU A 566 9.25 2.85 1.96
N GLU A 567 8.90 4.07 1.59
CA GLU A 567 8.88 5.17 2.56
C GLU A 567 8.02 4.79 3.79
N PRO A 568 8.30 5.36 4.98
CA PRO A 568 7.59 5.03 6.22
C PRO A 568 6.17 5.64 6.26
N LEU A 569 5.33 5.34 5.26
CA LEU A 569 4.00 5.88 5.07
C LEU A 569 2.94 5.24 6.00
N LEU A 570 2.99 3.91 6.19
CA LEU A 570 1.95 3.10 6.85
C LEU A 570 2.19 2.99 8.36
N ASP A 571 3.39 2.54 8.76
CA ASP A 571 3.86 2.67 10.15
C ASP A 571 4.83 3.85 10.24
N PRO A 572 4.37 5.02 10.74
CA PRO A 572 5.24 6.17 10.86
C PRO A 572 6.23 6.09 12.03
N TRP A 573 6.10 5.10 12.92
CA TRP A 573 6.94 4.92 14.09
C TRP A 573 8.17 4.04 13.82
N ILE A 574 8.24 3.43 12.65
CA ILE A 574 9.37 2.59 12.24
C ILE A 574 10.67 3.41 12.10
N VAL A 575 10.56 4.71 11.80
CA VAL A 575 11.71 5.60 11.63
C VAL A 575 12.43 5.76 12.96
N ALA A 576 13.60 5.12 13.06
CA ALA A 576 14.46 5.23 14.22
C ALA A 576 14.85 6.68 14.50
N ASN A 577 15.06 7.00 15.78
CA ASN A 577 15.60 8.30 16.18
C ASN A 577 16.98 8.49 15.52
N PRO A 578 17.16 9.50 14.66
CA PRO A 578 18.43 9.71 13.96
C PRO A 578 19.58 10.01 14.93
N VAL A 579 19.29 10.48 16.15
CA VAL A 579 20.30 10.69 17.20
C VAL A 579 20.77 9.37 17.81
N ASP A 580 19.88 8.39 17.96
CA ASP A 580 20.22 7.09 18.56
C ASP A 580 20.85 6.16 17.51
N VAL A 581 20.43 6.27 16.25
CA VAL A 581 20.87 5.44 15.13
C VAL A 581 21.08 6.32 13.89
N PRO A 582 22.28 6.92 13.70
CA PRO A 582 22.55 7.84 12.59
C PRO A 582 22.53 7.20 11.19
N SER A 583 22.47 5.87 11.13
CA SER A 583 22.40 5.09 9.89
C SER A 583 21.65 3.80 10.19
N PRO A 584 20.31 3.87 10.36
CA PRO A 584 19.50 2.69 10.61
C PRO A 584 19.67 1.71 9.45
N HIS A 585 19.57 0.41 9.73
CA HIS A 585 19.48 -0.56 8.64
C HIS A 585 18.25 -0.24 7.78
N ALA A 586 18.25 -0.58 6.49
CA ALA A 586 17.11 -0.29 5.61
C ALA A 586 15.78 -0.82 6.18
N SER A 587 15.80 -1.99 6.82
CA SER A 587 14.63 -2.57 7.52
C SER A 587 14.15 -1.76 8.75
N GLU A 588 14.96 -0.84 9.27
CA GLU A 588 14.66 0.06 10.39
C GLU A 588 14.30 1.49 9.89
N ALA A 589 14.26 1.70 8.58
CA ALA A 589 13.98 3.00 7.95
C ALA A 589 12.76 2.98 7.04
N HIS A 590 12.23 1.80 6.71
CA HIS A 590 11.23 1.58 5.67
C HIS A 590 10.10 0.68 6.16
N ASN A 591 8.88 0.87 5.64
CA ASN A 591 7.80 -0.09 5.89
C ASN A 591 8.04 -1.40 5.14
N GLY A 592 7.62 -2.52 5.75
CA GLY A 592 7.53 -3.83 5.10
C GLY A 592 6.10 -4.13 4.64
N LYS A 593 5.89 -5.35 4.11
CA LYS A 593 4.53 -5.82 3.79
C LYS A 593 3.70 -6.09 5.04
N GLY A 594 4.32 -6.40 6.18
CA GLY A 594 3.58 -6.59 7.43
C GLY A 594 2.71 -5.39 7.77
N GLU A 595 3.19 -4.19 7.45
CA GLU A 595 2.50 -2.92 7.64
C GLU A 595 1.42 -2.64 6.57
N GLN A 596 1.34 -3.42 5.50
CA GLN A 596 0.21 -3.36 4.55
C GLN A 596 -0.92 -4.31 4.96
N VAL A 597 -0.65 -5.30 5.81
CA VAL A 597 -1.66 -6.26 6.23
C VAL A 597 -2.56 -5.61 7.29
N ASN A 598 -3.69 -5.11 6.84
CA ASN A 598 -4.74 -4.58 7.70
C ASN A 598 -5.99 -5.45 7.62
N ARG A 599 -6.86 -5.35 8.63
CA ARG A 599 -8.19 -5.97 8.55
C ARG A 599 -9.05 -5.16 7.60
N TYR A 600 -9.92 -5.82 6.84
CA TYR A 600 -11.02 -5.13 6.19
C TYR A 600 -11.94 -4.50 7.22
N ARG A 601 -12.53 -3.36 6.87
CA ARG A 601 -13.53 -2.71 7.72
C ARG A 601 -14.70 -3.64 7.99
N VAL A 602 -15.34 -3.45 9.15
CA VAL A 602 -16.46 -4.29 9.62
C VAL A 602 -17.56 -4.40 8.57
N ASN A 603 -17.93 -3.29 7.93
CA ASN A 603 -19.00 -3.28 6.93
C ASN A 603 -18.62 -4.12 5.70
N THR A 604 -17.36 -4.04 5.24
CA THR A 604 -16.83 -4.87 4.14
C THR A 604 -16.83 -6.35 4.50
N LEU A 605 -16.41 -6.71 5.72
CA LEU A 605 -16.43 -8.10 6.18
C LEU A 605 -17.84 -8.69 6.24
N LEU A 606 -18.76 -7.96 6.87
CA LEU A 606 -20.14 -8.42 7.04
C LEU A 606 -20.88 -8.52 5.70
N ARG A 607 -20.70 -7.54 4.81
CA ARG A 607 -21.25 -7.58 3.45
C ARG A 607 -20.62 -8.69 2.63
N SER A 608 -19.31 -8.91 2.73
CA SER A 608 -18.64 -10.02 2.04
C SER A 608 -19.21 -11.38 2.46
N ILE A 609 -19.50 -11.59 3.75
CA ILE A 609 -20.17 -12.81 4.22
C ILE A 609 -21.59 -12.88 3.67
N ALA A 610 -22.35 -11.79 3.79
CA ALA A 610 -23.75 -11.76 3.37
C ALA A 610 -23.88 -12.03 1.86
N ASP A 611 -23.11 -11.35 1.02
CA ASP A 611 -23.15 -11.50 -0.43
C ASP A 611 -22.60 -12.86 -0.87
N ALA A 612 -21.53 -13.36 -0.23
CA ALA A 612 -21.00 -14.68 -0.56
C ALA A 612 -21.99 -15.81 -0.24
N LEU A 613 -22.80 -15.67 0.81
CA LEU A 613 -23.75 -16.68 1.24
C LEU A 613 -25.19 -16.42 0.75
N GLY A 614 -25.48 -15.26 0.15
CA GLY A 614 -26.84 -14.88 -0.24
C GLY A 614 -27.73 -14.52 0.96
N TRP A 615 -27.14 -14.00 2.04
CA TRP A 615 -27.86 -13.52 3.21
C TRP A 615 -28.28 -12.05 3.07
N GLU A 616 -29.23 -11.59 3.88
CA GLU A 616 -29.56 -10.15 3.92
C GLU A 616 -28.35 -9.35 4.40
N GLN A 617 -28.01 -8.30 3.65
CA GLN A 617 -26.90 -7.42 4.00
C GLN A 617 -27.09 -6.78 5.40
N PRO A 618 -25.98 -6.52 6.12
CA PRO A 618 -26.04 -5.82 7.40
C PRO A 618 -26.70 -4.45 7.23
N ARG A 619 -27.56 -4.07 8.17
CA ARG A 619 -28.26 -2.78 8.09
C ARG A 619 -27.35 -1.65 8.56
N ARG A 620 -27.37 -0.54 7.82
CA ARG A 620 -26.66 0.72 8.16
C ARG A 620 -27.02 1.26 9.54
N PHE A 621 -28.30 1.17 9.90
CA PHE A 621 -28.83 1.56 11.21
C PHE A 621 -29.58 0.41 11.84
N ARG A 622 -29.37 0.28 13.15
CA ARG A 622 -30.07 -0.68 13.99
C ARG A 622 -31.53 -0.27 14.12
N ASP A 623 -32.49 -1.11 13.75
CA ASP A 623 -33.85 -0.96 14.29
C ASP A 623 -33.95 -1.69 15.64
N ALA A 624 -35.06 -1.52 16.36
CA ALA A 624 -35.26 -2.19 17.65
C ALA A 624 -35.23 -3.74 17.58
N THR A 625 -35.24 -4.32 16.37
CA THR A 625 -35.30 -5.77 16.14
C THR A 625 -34.00 -6.38 15.63
N TYR A 626 -32.98 -5.58 15.29
CA TYR A 626 -31.71 -6.09 14.77
C TYR A 626 -30.91 -6.81 15.87
N PRO A 627 -30.79 -8.14 15.79
CA PRO A 627 -30.10 -8.94 16.79
C PRO A 627 -28.64 -9.05 16.36
N THR A 628 -27.74 -8.44 17.13
CA THR A 628 -26.32 -8.84 17.34
C THR A 628 -25.55 -7.62 17.86
N ASN A 629 -24.73 -7.83 18.90
CA ASN A 629 -23.68 -6.87 19.28
C ASN A 629 -22.46 -7.01 18.35
N VAL A 630 -22.56 -7.84 17.30
CA VAL A 630 -21.44 -8.25 16.45
C VAL A 630 -20.79 -7.05 15.77
N ASP A 631 -21.54 -6.10 15.19
CA ASP A 631 -20.90 -4.95 14.53
C ASP A 631 -20.12 -4.09 15.54
N GLU A 632 -20.62 -3.94 16.77
CA GLU A 632 -19.90 -3.21 17.84
C GLU A 632 -18.65 -3.98 18.28
N GLN A 633 -18.79 -5.29 18.50
CA GLN A 633 -17.67 -6.15 18.90
C GLN A 633 -16.63 -6.32 17.79
N LEU A 634 -17.04 -6.17 16.53
CA LEU A 634 -16.15 -6.11 15.39
C LEU A 634 -15.52 -4.74 15.21
N GLY A 635 -15.99 -3.69 15.89
CA GLY A 635 -15.38 -2.36 15.87
C GLY A 635 -16.01 -1.36 14.91
N GLN A 636 -17.27 -1.53 14.50
CA GLN A 636 -17.99 -0.52 13.74
C GLN A 636 -18.13 0.76 14.58
N TYR A 637 -17.90 1.92 13.96
CA TYR A 637 -18.13 3.18 14.63
C TYR A 637 -19.61 3.34 15.03
N ARG A 638 -19.88 3.56 16.32
CA ARG A 638 -21.24 3.76 16.83
C ARG A 638 -21.48 5.18 17.31
N SER A 639 -20.50 5.79 17.99
CA SER A 639 -20.58 7.12 18.59
C SER A 639 -19.19 7.60 19.01
N PRO A 640 -18.98 8.87 19.40
CA PRO A 640 -17.66 9.28 19.90
C PRO A 640 -17.22 8.56 21.18
N THR A 641 -18.18 8.10 22.00
CA THR A 641 -17.87 7.34 23.22
C THR A 641 -17.61 5.86 22.96
N ILE A 642 -18.02 5.36 21.78
CA ILE A 642 -17.79 3.99 21.31
C ILE A 642 -17.18 4.14 19.92
N ALA A 643 -15.92 4.57 19.91
CA ALA A 643 -15.15 4.73 18.70
C ALA A 643 -15.03 3.37 17.99
N GLY A 644 -15.09 3.40 16.66
CA GLY A 644 -14.78 2.22 15.87
C GLY A 644 -13.30 1.87 16.01
N PHE A 645 -12.96 0.64 15.68
CA PHE A 645 -11.59 0.16 15.56
C PHE A 645 -11.51 -0.82 14.40
N ASP A 646 -10.41 -0.78 13.67
CA ASP A 646 -10.15 -1.71 12.56
C ASP A 646 -9.18 -2.84 12.94
N ASP A 647 -8.69 -2.86 14.19
CA ASP A 647 -7.79 -3.88 14.70
C ASP A 647 -8.44 -5.27 14.84
N VAL A 648 -7.65 -6.31 14.57
CA VAL A 648 -8.00 -7.70 14.89
C VAL A 648 -7.70 -7.95 16.37
N ASN A 649 -8.71 -7.85 17.22
CA ASN A 649 -8.58 -8.22 18.63
C ASN A 649 -9.34 -9.53 18.96
N PHE A 650 -8.96 -10.18 20.06
CA PHE A 650 -9.56 -11.45 20.47
C PHE A 650 -11.09 -11.38 20.61
N GLN A 651 -11.62 -10.26 21.11
CA GLN A 651 -13.07 -10.07 21.27
C GLN A 651 -13.79 -10.02 19.92
N SER A 652 -13.21 -9.33 18.94
CA SER A 652 -13.74 -9.27 17.57
C SER A 652 -13.76 -10.65 16.90
N LEU A 653 -12.71 -11.45 17.10
CA LEU A 653 -12.64 -12.81 16.56
C LEU A 653 -13.65 -13.74 17.25
N LEU A 654 -13.81 -13.64 18.57
CA LEU A 654 -14.82 -14.41 19.31
C LEU A 654 -16.24 -14.01 18.90
N ALA A 655 -16.52 -12.73 18.69
CA ALA A 655 -17.81 -12.24 18.24
C ALA A 655 -18.13 -12.74 16.83
N LEU A 656 -17.15 -12.65 15.92
CA LEU A 656 -17.25 -13.24 14.59
C LEU A 656 -17.56 -14.73 14.68
N GLU A 657 -16.83 -15.45 15.53
CA GLU A 657 -16.99 -16.89 15.71
C GLU A 657 -18.35 -17.28 16.26
N ALA A 658 -18.83 -16.58 17.28
CA ALA A 658 -20.08 -16.88 17.95
C ALA A 658 -21.31 -16.62 17.07
N GLU A 659 -21.28 -15.56 16.25
CA GLU A 659 -22.45 -15.10 15.49
C GLU A 659 -22.42 -15.55 14.02
N LEU A 660 -21.25 -15.50 13.37
CA LEU A 660 -21.10 -15.76 11.92
C LEU A 660 -20.27 -17.01 11.63
N GLY A 661 -19.40 -17.40 12.55
CA GLY A 661 -18.43 -18.47 12.39
C GLY A 661 -19.00 -19.88 12.41
N LEU A 662 -20.32 -20.03 12.49
CA LEU A 662 -21.01 -21.31 12.27
C LEU A 662 -21.58 -21.43 10.86
N CYS A 663 -21.61 -20.33 10.08
CA CYS A 663 -22.32 -20.23 8.79
C CYS A 663 -23.74 -20.83 8.83
N ASN A 664 -24.38 -20.75 10.00
CA ASN A 664 -25.76 -21.13 10.16
C ASN A 664 -26.64 -19.98 9.64
N LYS A 665 -27.83 -20.31 9.12
CA LYS A 665 -28.84 -19.35 8.65
C LYS A 665 -29.44 -18.47 9.77
N ALA A 666 -28.73 -18.24 10.88
CA ALA A 666 -29.22 -17.45 11.99
C ALA A 666 -29.53 -16.02 11.51
N GLY A 667 -30.71 -15.51 11.87
CA GLY A 667 -31.18 -14.19 11.42
C GLY A 667 -31.99 -14.25 10.12
N LYS A 668 -32.02 -13.17 9.34
CA LYS A 668 -33.07 -12.86 8.35
C LYS A 668 -33.05 -13.69 7.04
N ALA A 669 -32.18 -14.68 6.93
CA ALA A 669 -32.14 -15.65 5.82
C ALA A 669 -33.13 -16.84 6.00
N VAL A 670 -33.95 -16.87 7.06
CA VAL A 670 -34.82 -18.05 7.38
C VAL A 670 -35.87 -18.40 6.30
N GLY A 671 -36.05 -17.57 5.27
CA GLY A 671 -37.10 -17.74 4.26
C GLY A 671 -36.67 -18.30 2.91
N SER A 672 -35.38 -18.27 2.58
CA SER A 672 -34.85 -18.66 1.26
C SER A 672 -33.61 -19.56 1.41
N ASP A 673 -33.35 -20.36 0.38
CA ASP A 673 -32.13 -21.16 0.28
C ASP A 673 -30.92 -20.22 0.11
N ASP A 674 -29.88 -20.45 0.90
CA ASP A 674 -28.60 -19.74 0.85
C ASP A 674 -27.63 -20.43 -0.11
N TYR A 675 -26.44 -19.86 -0.32
CA TYR A 675 -25.45 -20.42 -1.24
C TYR A 675 -25.11 -21.88 -0.93
N ILE A 676 -25.04 -22.26 0.35
CA ILE A 676 -24.66 -23.62 0.76
C ILE A 676 -25.78 -24.60 0.43
N ASP A 677 -27.05 -24.22 0.62
CA ASP A 677 -28.18 -25.04 0.18
C ASP A 677 -28.16 -25.27 -1.33
N LEU A 678 -27.96 -24.19 -2.10
CA LEU A 678 -27.86 -24.25 -3.56
C LEU A 678 -26.68 -25.12 -4.01
N LEU A 679 -25.56 -25.08 -3.28
CA LEU A 679 -24.39 -25.92 -3.54
C LEU A 679 -24.70 -27.39 -3.30
N VAL A 680 -25.36 -27.74 -2.19
CA VAL A 680 -25.76 -29.13 -1.89
C VAL A 680 -26.70 -29.67 -2.97
N ASP A 681 -27.67 -28.86 -3.39
CA ASP A 681 -28.61 -29.23 -4.45
C ASP A 681 -27.93 -29.36 -5.82
N ALA A 682 -27.04 -28.43 -6.16
CA ALA A 682 -26.26 -28.48 -7.39
C ALA A 682 -25.34 -29.71 -7.45
N ILE A 683 -24.72 -30.09 -6.33
CA ILE A 683 -23.91 -31.31 -6.23
C ILE A 683 -24.78 -32.56 -6.45
N ALA A 684 -25.95 -32.63 -5.82
CA ALA A 684 -26.87 -33.75 -5.98
C ALA A 684 -27.33 -33.89 -7.44
N GLN A 685 -27.71 -32.78 -8.08
CA GLN A 685 -28.11 -32.75 -9.48
C GLN A 685 -26.94 -33.15 -10.41
N PHE A 686 -25.77 -32.55 -10.23
CA PHE A 686 -24.58 -32.87 -11.04
C PHE A 686 -24.20 -34.35 -10.95
N ASN A 687 -24.24 -34.94 -9.75
CA ASN A 687 -23.90 -36.34 -9.54
C ASN A 687 -24.94 -37.29 -10.14
N SER A 688 -26.22 -36.91 -10.12
CA SER A 688 -27.28 -37.63 -10.83
C SER A 688 -27.03 -37.65 -12.34
N ASP A 689 -26.60 -36.52 -12.90
CA ASP A 689 -26.35 -36.38 -14.35
C ASP A 689 -25.01 -37.00 -14.78
N ASN A 690 -24.04 -37.11 -13.85
CA ASN A 690 -22.67 -37.55 -14.12
C ASN A 690 -22.21 -38.68 -13.17
N PRO A 691 -22.91 -39.83 -13.14
CA PRO A 691 -22.66 -40.88 -12.16
C PRO A 691 -21.25 -41.49 -12.23
N ASP A 692 -20.59 -41.45 -13.39
CA ASP A 692 -19.24 -41.99 -13.59
C ASP A 692 -18.13 -41.08 -13.04
N THR A 693 -18.46 -39.80 -12.77
CA THR A 693 -17.49 -38.81 -12.29
C THR A 693 -18.17 -37.88 -11.29
N PRO A 694 -18.60 -38.40 -10.12
CA PRO A 694 -19.26 -37.54 -9.14
C PRO A 694 -18.32 -36.43 -8.64
N VAL A 695 -18.89 -35.33 -8.16
CA VAL A 695 -18.23 -34.31 -7.35
C VAL A 695 -17.69 -34.99 -6.10
N THR A 696 -16.41 -34.81 -5.86
CA THR A 696 -15.73 -35.36 -4.68
C THR A 696 -15.82 -34.42 -3.48
N ILE A 697 -15.44 -34.89 -2.30
CA ILE A 697 -15.31 -34.02 -1.10
C ILE A 697 -14.30 -32.89 -1.34
N GLY A 698 -13.19 -33.19 -2.02
CA GLY A 698 -12.21 -32.18 -2.42
C GLY A 698 -12.82 -31.12 -3.32
N ASP A 699 -13.58 -31.54 -4.34
CA ASP A 699 -14.28 -30.61 -5.24
C ASP A 699 -15.28 -29.74 -4.47
N ALA A 700 -16.11 -30.33 -3.61
CA ALA A 700 -17.11 -29.61 -2.82
C ALA A 700 -16.48 -28.53 -1.91
N TYR A 701 -15.37 -28.87 -1.25
CA TYR A 701 -14.62 -27.90 -0.43
C TYR A 701 -13.97 -26.82 -1.30
N SER A 702 -13.36 -27.17 -2.44
CA SER A 702 -12.76 -26.21 -3.37
C SER A 702 -13.79 -25.24 -3.94
N ILE A 703 -15.03 -25.66 -4.22
CA ILE A 703 -16.12 -24.78 -4.68
C ILE A 703 -16.50 -23.76 -3.59
N LEU A 704 -16.59 -24.20 -2.34
CA LEU A 704 -16.88 -23.32 -1.21
C LEU A 704 -15.70 -22.36 -0.92
N LYS A 705 -14.47 -22.87 -1.01
CA LYS A 705 -13.24 -22.07 -0.82
C LYS A 705 -13.10 -21.02 -1.92
N ASP A 706 -13.44 -21.35 -3.16
CA ASP A 706 -13.49 -20.38 -4.26
C ASP A 706 -14.47 -19.26 -3.98
N ARG A 707 -15.69 -19.60 -3.52
CA ARG A 707 -16.71 -18.60 -3.20
C ARG A 707 -16.26 -17.62 -2.11
N LEU A 708 -15.64 -18.12 -1.04
CA LEU A 708 -15.29 -17.30 0.13
C LEU A 708 -13.94 -16.62 -0.01
N LEU A 709 -12.94 -17.31 -0.56
CA LEU A 709 -11.54 -16.89 -0.58
C LEU A 709 -10.99 -16.66 -1.98
N GLN A 710 -11.76 -16.94 -3.05
CA GLN A 710 -11.29 -16.89 -4.43
C GLN A 710 -9.98 -17.67 -4.53
N ASP A 711 -10.01 -18.94 -4.14
CA ASP A 711 -8.90 -19.90 -4.18
C ASP A 711 -9.47 -21.33 -4.21
N THR A 712 -9.20 -22.08 -5.27
CA THR A 712 -9.66 -23.47 -5.44
C THR A 712 -8.62 -24.49 -4.97
N THR A 713 -7.41 -24.06 -4.63
CA THR A 713 -6.30 -24.97 -4.32
C THR A 713 -6.46 -25.63 -2.96
N ILE A 714 -6.02 -26.88 -2.84
CA ILE A 714 -5.93 -27.60 -1.55
C ILE A 714 -4.48 -28.03 -1.35
N GLU A 715 -3.83 -27.51 -0.32
CA GLU A 715 -2.45 -27.82 -0.01
C GLU A 715 -2.32 -29.26 0.53
N ALA A 716 -1.86 -30.17 -0.33
CA ALA A 716 -1.65 -31.57 0.03
C ALA A 716 -0.39 -31.80 0.89
N VAL A 717 0.60 -30.89 0.78
CA VAL A 717 1.90 -31.01 1.43
C VAL A 717 2.16 -29.76 2.25
N LEU A 718 2.59 -29.95 3.50
CA LEU A 718 3.02 -28.84 4.33
C LEU A 718 4.20 -28.10 3.69
N PRO A 719 4.20 -26.77 3.68
CA PRO A 719 5.42 -25.99 3.45
C PRO A 719 6.59 -26.53 4.27
N GLN A 720 7.79 -26.52 3.69
CA GLN A 720 8.98 -27.15 4.29
C GLN A 720 9.23 -26.64 5.72
N GLU A 721 8.90 -25.38 5.97
CA GLU A 721 9.00 -24.69 7.24
C GLU A 721 7.98 -25.19 8.27
N LEU A 722 6.73 -25.43 7.85
CA LEU A 722 5.66 -25.97 8.70
C LEU A 722 5.84 -27.47 8.96
N SER A 723 6.49 -28.21 8.05
CA SER A 723 6.77 -29.63 8.23
C SER A 723 7.64 -29.94 9.46
N ALA A 724 8.35 -28.94 10.00
CA ALA A 724 9.15 -29.06 11.21
C ALA A 724 8.36 -28.79 12.51
N MET A 725 7.12 -28.27 12.41
CA MET A 725 6.28 -27.99 13.56
C MET A 725 5.60 -29.29 14.04
N PRO A 726 5.72 -29.66 15.33
CA PRO A 726 5.03 -30.81 15.88
C PRO A 726 3.51 -30.70 15.67
N ASN A 727 2.89 -31.78 15.18
CA ASN A 727 1.45 -31.87 14.91
C ASN A 727 0.92 -30.96 13.79
N ALA A 728 1.78 -30.32 13.00
CA ALA A 728 1.31 -29.68 11.78
C ALA A 728 0.71 -30.74 10.84
N VAL A 729 -0.46 -30.43 10.29
CA VAL A 729 -1.16 -31.26 9.31
C VAL A 729 -1.37 -30.45 8.05
N SER A 730 -1.29 -31.09 6.88
CA SER A 730 -1.60 -30.41 5.62
C SER A 730 -3.08 -30.03 5.56
N GLU A 731 -3.42 -29.02 4.76
CA GLU A 731 -4.81 -28.60 4.54
C GLU A 731 -5.67 -29.78 4.10
N ALA A 732 -5.17 -30.59 3.16
CA ALA A 732 -5.82 -31.82 2.71
C ALA A 732 -6.16 -32.78 3.86
N SER A 733 -5.24 -32.94 4.82
CA SER A 733 -5.44 -33.83 5.96
C SER A 733 -6.47 -33.26 6.95
N ALA A 734 -6.46 -31.95 7.15
CA ALA A 734 -7.42 -31.26 8.01
C ALA A 734 -8.85 -31.33 7.45
N ILE A 735 -9.02 -31.14 6.13
CA ILE A 735 -10.32 -31.27 5.45
C ILE A 735 -10.85 -32.69 5.59
N VAL A 736 -10.02 -33.71 5.33
CA VAL A 736 -10.44 -35.11 5.48
C VAL A 736 -10.88 -35.40 6.92
N ALA A 737 -10.16 -34.90 7.92
CA ALA A 737 -10.53 -35.06 9.31
C ALA A 737 -11.88 -34.37 9.63
N LEU A 738 -12.10 -33.15 9.12
CA LEU A 738 -13.34 -32.40 9.31
C LEU A 738 -14.57 -33.14 8.76
N PHE A 739 -14.50 -33.61 7.51
CA PHE A 739 -15.59 -34.32 6.85
C PHE A 739 -15.82 -35.74 7.41
N THR A 740 -14.78 -36.38 7.95
CA THR A 740 -14.88 -37.70 8.61
C THR A 740 -15.49 -37.60 10.02
N ALA A 741 -15.30 -36.47 10.71
CA ALA A 741 -15.72 -36.32 12.10
C ALA A 741 -17.24 -36.42 12.25
N GLY A 742 -17.70 -37.41 13.04
CA GLY A 742 -19.12 -37.59 13.39
C GLY A 742 -19.97 -38.31 12.34
N THR A 743 -19.43 -38.65 11.17
CA THR A 743 -20.19 -39.30 10.08
C THR A 743 -20.17 -40.83 10.16
N GLY A 744 -19.20 -41.41 10.87
CA GLY A 744 -19.01 -42.86 10.96
C GLY A 744 -18.40 -43.50 9.71
N SER A 745 -18.11 -42.70 8.68
CA SER A 745 -17.52 -43.11 7.40
C SER A 745 -16.05 -42.68 7.32
N THR A 746 -15.18 -43.54 6.81
CA THR A 746 -13.80 -43.14 6.48
C THR A 746 -13.79 -42.49 5.11
N LEU A 747 -13.61 -41.17 5.07
CA LEU A 747 -13.64 -40.39 3.84
C LEU A 747 -12.24 -39.97 3.40
N THR A 748 -12.09 -39.64 2.13
CA THR A 748 -10.88 -39.03 1.54
C THR A 748 -11.31 -37.87 0.66
N LEU A 749 -10.36 -37.02 0.22
CA LEU A 749 -10.70 -35.95 -0.74
C LEU A 749 -11.32 -36.48 -2.04
N ASN A 750 -11.02 -37.72 -2.43
CA ASN A 750 -11.56 -38.35 -3.65
C ASN A 750 -12.85 -39.14 -3.39
N SER A 751 -13.34 -39.22 -2.15
CA SER A 751 -14.64 -39.83 -1.85
C SER A 751 -15.75 -39.01 -2.50
N SER A 752 -16.83 -39.66 -2.93
CA SER A 752 -17.96 -38.96 -3.54
C SER A 752 -18.62 -38.08 -2.47
N ALA A 753 -19.03 -36.87 -2.83
CA ALA A 753 -19.81 -36.03 -1.92
C ALA A 753 -21.13 -36.72 -1.49
N THR A 754 -21.66 -37.63 -2.32
CA THR A 754 -22.84 -38.45 -2.01
C THR A 754 -22.59 -39.61 -1.05
N ASP A 755 -21.33 -39.83 -0.63
CA ASP A 755 -21.04 -40.75 0.49
C ASP A 755 -21.54 -40.15 1.82
N LEU A 756 -21.89 -38.87 1.82
CA LEU A 756 -22.67 -38.17 2.85
C LEU A 756 -24.10 -37.97 2.35
N ASP A 757 -25.09 -38.08 3.24
CA ASP A 757 -26.43 -37.60 2.91
C ASP A 757 -26.46 -36.06 2.82
N ALA A 758 -27.51 -35.49 2.22
CA ALA A 758 -27.61 -34.05 2.00
C ALA A 758 -27.51 -33.23 3.30
N THR A 759 -28.05 -33.75 4.41
CA THR A 759 -28.01 -33.07 5.73
C THR A 759 -26.59 -33.11 6.31
N GLN A 760 -25.89 -34.24 6.17
CA GLN A 760 -24.50 -34.37 6.59
C GLN A 760 -23.57 -33.48 5.75
N LEU A 761 -23.78 -33.45 4.43
CA LEU A 761 -23.00 -32.60 3.52
C LEU A 761 -23.21 -31.11 3.82
N ASP A 762 -24.45 -30.66 3.98
CA ASP A 762 -24.79 -29.29 4.40
C ASP A 762 -24.08 -28.92 5.71
N ALA A 763 -24.21 -29.74 6.75
CA ALA A 763 -23.56 -29.49 8.03
C ALA A 763 -22.03 -29.35 7.91
N LYS A 764 -21.38 -30.21 7.10
CA LYS A 764 -19.93 -30.15 6.87
C LYS A 764 -19.48 -28.97 6.03
N LEU A 765 -20.28 -28.53 5.07
CA LEU A 765 -20.02 -27.32 4.31
C LEU A 765 -20.20 -26.07 5.17
N ARG A 766 -21.18 -26.04 6.09
CA ARG A 766 -21.34 -24.95 7.07
C ARG A 766 -20.18 -24.88 8.07
N GLU A 767 -19.74 -26.01 8.61
CA GLU A 767 -18.52 -26.09 9.46
C GLU A 767 -17.27 -25.60 8.70
N SER A 768 -17.15 -25.97 7.42
CA SER A 768 -16.04 -25.54 6.54
C SER A 768 -16.10 -24.04 6.28
N CYS A 769 -17.27 -23.50 5.94
CA CYS A 769 -17.51 -22.07 5.77
C CYS A 769 -17.13 -21.29 7.02
N GLY A 770 -17.57 -21.76 8.19
CA GLY A 770 -17.26 -21.16 9.48
C GLY A 770 -15.76 -21.10 9.77
N SER A 771 -15.01 -22.09 9.28
CA SER A 771 -13.55 -22.10 9.35
C SER A 771 -12.92 -21.12 8.36
N LEU A 772 -13.43 -21.06 7.12
CA LEU A 772 -12.92 -20.20 6.04
C LEU A 772 -13.11 -18.70 6.34
N VAL A 773 -14.28 -18.28 6.85
CA VAL A 773 -14.55 -16.86 7.17
C VAL A 773 -13.70 -16.32 8.33
N LYS A 774 -13.09 -17.21 9.13
CA LYS A 774 -12.16 -16.86 10.22
C LYS A 774 -10.70 -16.81 9.76
N THR A 775 -10.41 -17.17 8.52
CA THR A 775 -9.04 -17.19 8.03
C THR A 775 -8.48 -15.78 7.84
N PRO A 776 -7.16 -15.58 8.00
CA PRO A 776 -6.50 -14.32 7.64
C PRO A 776 -6.81 -13.89 6.20
N GLN A 777 -6.90 -14.84 5.26
CA GLN A 777 -7.21 -14.58 3.86
C GLN A 777 -8.60 -13.97 3.65
N PHE A 778 -9.55 -14.27 4.53
CA PHE A 778 -10.89 -13.68 4.52
C PHE A 778 -10.93 -12.32 5.25
N LEU A 779 -10.24 -12.22 6.39
CA LEU A 779 -10.35 -11.07 7.28
C LEU A 779 -9.44 -9.90 6.89
N LEU A 780 -8.31 -10.19 6.26
CA LEU A 780 -7.24 -9.22 6.05
C LEU A 780 -7.08 -8.87 4.56
N ALA A 781 -6.80 -7.60 4.30
CA ALA A 781 -6.34 -7.09 3.02
C ALA A 781 -4.83 -7.34 2.85
N ASN A 782 -4.31 -7.18 1.63
CA ASN A 782 -2.91 -7.40 1.30
C ASN A 782 -2.39 -8.83 1.60
N ILE A 783 -3.30 -9.82 1.66
CA ILE A 783 -2.98 -11.25 1.77
C ILE A 783 -3.46 -11.99 0.52
N THR A 784 -2.51 -12.25 -0.38
CA THR A 784 -2.71 -13.12 -1.53
C THR A 784 -2.35 -14.57 -1.18
N PRO A 785 -3.18 -15.57 -1.54
CA PRO A 785 -2.84 -16.98 -1.41
C PRO A 785 -1.61 -17.34 -2.22
N GLY A 786 -0.88 -18.36 -1.76
CA GLY A 786 0.32 -18.84 -2.44
C GLY A 786 0.01 -19.28 -3.87
N GLY A 787 0.84 -18.83 -4.82
CA GLY A 787 0.75 -19.26 -6.22
C GLY A 787 -0.04 -18.32 -7.13
N TYR A 788 -0.81 -17.37 -6.60
CA TYR A 788 -1.48 -16.35 -7.43
C TYR A 788 -0.44 -15.49 -8.15
N SER A 789 -0.50 -15.51 -9.48
CA SER A 789 0.23 -14.61 -10.37
C SER A 789 -0.49 -14.58 -11.72
N ASP A 790 -0.21 -13.58 -12.55
CA ASP A 790 -0.77 -13.48 -13.92
C ASP A 790 -0.59 -14.75 -14.77
N ASN A 791 0.37 -15.63 -14.43
CA ASN A 791 0.62 -16.88 -15.16
C ASN A 791 0.25 -18.14 -14.38
N ASN A 792 -0.36 -18.02 -13.19
CA ASN A 792 -0.64 -19.14 -12.31
C ASN A 792 -1.90 -18.89 -11.46
N MET A 793 -2.97 -18.43 -12.09
CA MET A 793 -4.30 -18.43 -11.48
C MET A 793 -4.75 -19.88 -11.23
N PRO A 794 -5.38 -20.19 -10.09
CA PRO A 794 -5.97 -21.50 -9.88
C PRO A 794 -7.01 -21.82 -10.95
N ASP A 795 -7.14 -23.10 -11.28
CA ASP A 795 -8.21 -23.56 -12.16
C ASP A 795 -9.56 -23.31 -11.50
N ALA A 796 -10.53 -22.86 -12.30
CA ALA A 796 -11.91 -22.71 -11.87
C ALA A 796 -12.45 -24.03 -11.29
N PRO A 797 -13.35 -23.98 -10.30
CA PRO A 797 -13.91 -25.19 -9.73
C PRO A 797 -14.66 -25.98 -10.81
N ARG A 798 -14.69 -27.31 -10.64
CA ARG A 798 -15.32 -28.23 -11.60
C ARG A 798 -16.83 -27.98 -11.77
N LEU A 799 -17.47 -27.45 -10.74
CA LEU A 799 -18.89 -27.07 -10.72
C LEU A 799 -18.98 -25.64 -10.21
N THR A 800 -19.47 -24.74 -11.05
CA THR A 800 -19.78 -23.36 -10.67
C THR A 800 -21.21 -23.30 -10.16
N VAL A 801 -21.41 -22.76 -8.96
CA VAL A 801 -22.73 -22.51 -8.35
C VAL A 801 -22.90 -21.03 -8.15
N CYS A 802 -24.12 -20.53 -8.36
CA CYS A 802 -24.41 -19.11 -8.50
C CYS A 802 -25.69 -18.80 -7.74
N LEU A 803 -25.73 -17.65 -7.09
CA LEU A 803 -26.96 -17.14 -6.51
C LEU A 803 -27.92 -16.67 -7.62
N ASP A 804 -29.21 -16.58 -7.30
CA ASP A 804 -30.21 -16.09 -8.24
C ASP A 804 -29.87 -14.65 -8.68
N GLY A 805 -29.75 -14.47 -10.00
CA GLY A 805 -29.40 -13.18 -10.62
C GLY A 805 -27.90 -12.86 -10.62
N GLU A 806 -27.05 -13.75 -10.13
CA GLU A 806 -25.60 -13.57 -10.12
C GLU A 806 -24.94 -14.07 -11.42
N GLU A 807 -24.00 -13.29 -11.94
CA GLU A 807 -23.17 -13.66 -13.07
C GLU A 807 -21.90 -14.36 -12.57
N CYS A 808 -21.92 -15.68 -12.64
CA CYS A 808 -20.87 -16.56 -12.13
C CYS A 808 -20.13 -17.26 -13.29
N GLY A 809 -18.84 -17.49 -13.10
CA GLY A 809 -18.00 -18.10 -14.12
C GLY A 809 -17.44 -17.07 -15.11
N TYR A 810 -16.34 -17.44 -15.79
CA TYR A 810 -15.57 -16.48 -16.59
C TYR A 810 -16.40 -15.81 -17.71
N PRO A 811 -17.15 -16.53 -18.57
CA PRO A 811 -17.88 -15.89 -19.67
C PRO A 811 -18.98 -14.93 -19.20
N GLN A 812 -19.68 -15.27 -18.12
CA GLN A 812 -20.73 -14.47 -17.51
C GLN A 812 -20.15 -13.23 -16.84
N ALA A 813 -19.11 -13.38 -16.01
CA ALA A 813 -18.40 -12.26 -15.39
C ALA A 813 -17.82 -11.32 -16.45
N CYS A 814 -17.22 -11.87 -17.52
CA CYS A 814 -16.74 -11.05 -18.64
C CYS A 814 -17.90 -10.37 -19.37
N GLY A 815 -19.03 -11.05 -19.57
CA GLY A 815 -20.23 -10.47 -20.17
C GLY A 815 -20.76 -9.27 -19.37
N TYR A 816 -20.81 -9.40 -18.04
CA TYR A 816 -21.18 -8.35 -17.10
C TYR A 816 -20.25 -7.14 -17.23
N TRP A 817 -18.95 -7.34 -16.99
CA TRP A 817 -17.96 -6.25 -17.03
C TRP A 817 -17.78 -5.63 -18.42
N ARG A 818 -17.97 -6.42 -19.49
CA ARG A 818 -18.01 -5.89 -20.86
C ARG A 818 -19.16 -4.91 -21.06
N SER A 819 -20.34 -5.17 -20.48
CA SER A 819 -21.49 -4.26 -20.59
C SER A 819 -21.21 -2.93 -19.86
N THR A 820 -20.55 -3.00 -18.71
CA THR A 820 -20.10 -1.83 -17.95
C THR A 820 -19.09 -1.00 -18.74
N LEU A 821 -18.04 -1.63 -19.26
CA LEU A 821 -17.03 -0.97 -20.08
C LEU A 821 -17.60 -0.40 -21.38
N TRP A 822 -18.60 -1.06 -21.98
CA TRP A 822 -19.29 -0.54 -23.16
C TRP A 822 -19.93 0.82 -22.87
N ASN A 823 -20.58 0.97 -21.71
CA ASN A 823 -21.16 2.25 -21.29
C ASN A 823 -20.10 3.32 -21.02
N MET A 824 -18.89 2.92 -20.64
CA MET A 824 -17.71 3.78 -20.54
C MET A 824 -17.04 4.07 -21.90
N GLY A 825 -17.61 3.60 -23.01
CA GLY A 825 -17.06 3.79 -24.36
C GLY A 825 -15.87 2.89 -24.69
N THR A 826 -15.62 1.84 -23.89
CA THR A 826 -14.55 0.87 -24.09
C THR A 826 -15.09 -0.47 -24.57
N TYR A 827 -14.46 -1.03 -25.61
CA TYR A 827 -14.97 -2.22 -26.30
C TYR A 827 -14.08 -3.44 -26.06
N LEU A 828 -14.62 -4.45 -25.37
CA LEU A 828 -13.97 -5.73 -25.13
C LEU A 828 -14.66 -6.89 -25.86
N ALA A 829 -13.86 -7.91 -26.19
CA ALA A 829 -14.33 -9.20 -26.62
C ALA A 829 -13.93 -10.24 -25.57
N CYS A 830 -14.93 -10.98 -25.07
CA CYS A 830 -14.75 -12.10 -24.16
C CYS A 830 -14.44 -13.37 -24.95
N GLU A 831 -13.36 -14.06 -24.58
CA GLU A 831 -13.09 -15.44 -24.99
C GLU A 831 -13.27 -16.36 -23.77
N ASP A 832 -13.10 -17.67 -23.93
CA ASP A 832 -13.46 -18.64 -22.88
C ASP A 832 -12.75 -18.40 -21.53
N ARG A 833 -11.51 -17.87 -21.54
CA ARG A 833 -10.72 -17.48 -20.34
C ARG A 833 -9.72 -16.35 -20.61
N THR A 834 -10.02 -15.46 -21.56
CA THR A 834 -9.17 -14.28 -21.80
C THR A 834 -10.01 -13.13 -22.31
N VAL A 835 -9.67 -11.89 -21.94
CA VAL A 835 -10.24 -10.70 -22.58
C VAL A 835 -9.29 -10.15 -23.64
N ARG A 836 -9.85 -9.58 -24.71
CA ARG A 836 -9.05 -8.77 -25.64
C ARG A 836 -9.82 -7.57 -26.14
N ARG A 837 -9.09 -6.55 -26.58
CA ARG A 837 -9.69 -5.36 -27.18
C ARG A 837 -10.45 -5.75 -28.46
N ALA A 838 -11.73 -5.38 -28.52
CA ALA A 838 -12.54 -5.67 -29.69
C ALA A 838 -12.02 -4.84 -30.88
N GLN A 839 -11.78 -5.51 -32.02
CA GLN A 839 -11.46 -4.81 -33.26
C GLN A 839 -12.75 -4.28 -33.88
N LEU A 840 -12.95 -2.96 -33.84
CA LEU A 840 -14.03 -2.29 -34.56
C LEU A 840 -13.75 -2.41 -36.06
N LEU A 841 -14.41 -3.35 -36.73
CA LEU A 841 -14.29 -3.52 -38.17
C LEU A 841 -15.17 -2.48 -38.86
N TYR A 842 -14.56 -1.45 -39.43
CA TYR A 842 -15.25 -0.48 -40.28
C TYR A 842 -15.72 -1.16 -41.57
N LEU A 843 -17.03 -1.38 -41.69
CA LEU A 843 -17.66 -1.75 -42.96
C LEU A 843 -18.24 -0.48 -43.58
N PRO A 844 -17.69 0.02 -44.70
CA PRO A 844 -18.26 1.17 -45.39
C PRO A 844 -19.58 0.73 -46.06
N LEU A 845 -20.71 1.03 -45.42
CA LEU A 845 -22.01 0.99 -46.07
C LEU A 845 -22.36 2.39 -46.59
N PRO A 846 -22.89 2.51 -47.83
CA PRO A 846 -23.37 3.77 -48.34
C PRO A 846 -24.67 4.15 -47.62
N GLU A 847 -24.62 5.28 -46.92
CA GLU A 847 -25.72 6.10 -46.41
C GLU A 847 -26.17 5.99 -44.94
N ASP A 848 -25.73 5.03 -44.12
CA ASP A 848 -25.91 5.11 -42.65
C ASP A 848 -24.69 4.49 -41.92
N PHE A 849 -23.98 5.31 -41.14
CA PHE A 849 -22.82 4.88 -40.35
C PHE A 849 -23.27 4.11 -39.11
N VAL A 850 -23.60 2.83 -39.24
CA VAL A 850 -23.85 1.96 -38.08
C VAL A 850 -22.60 1.15 -37.76
N PHE A 851 -22.06 1.38 -36.55
CA PHE A 851 -20.94 0.61 -36.01
C PHE A 851 -21.43 -0.74 -35.50
N TYR A 852 -20.94 -1.83 -36.07
CA TYR A 852 -21.18 -3.17 -35.54
C TYR A 852 -19.87 -3.74 -35.00
N PRO A 853 -19.76 -4.04 -33.69
CA PRO A 853 -18.67 -4.86 -33.19
C PRO A 853 -18.79 -6.24 -33.83
N ARG A 854 -17.76 -6.68 -34.54
CA ARG A 854 -17.74 -8.03 -35.12
C ARG A 854 -17.13 -8.97 -34.09
N GLU A 855 -17.97 -9.74 -33.41
CA GLU A 855 -17.49 -10.88 -32.64
C GLU A 855 -16.86 -11.90 -33.60
N PRO A 856 -15.63 -12.35 -33.38
CA PRO A 856 -15.07 -13.46 -34.13
C PRO A 856 -15.69 -14.77 -33.63
N GLY A 857 -16.87 -15.08 -34.14
CA GLY A 857 -17.45 -16.41 -34.21
C GLY A 857 -17.49 -17.23 -32.92
N LEU A 858 -18.48 -16.95 -32.06
CA LEU A 858 -18.97 -17.92 -31.08
C LEU A 858 -19.73 -19.04 -31.82
N PHE A 859 -19.27 -20.28 -31.71
CA PHE A 859 -20.15 -21.45 -31.88
C PHE A 859 -20.90 -21.64 -30.57
N THR A 860 -22.14 -21.15 -30.46
CA THR A 860 -23.03 -21.54 -29.37
C THR A 860 -23.41 -23.02 -29.48
N PRO A 861 -23.26 -23.86 -28.44
CA PRO A 861 -24.09 -25.05 -28.31
C PRO A 861 -25.53 -24.61 -28.10
N ILE A 862 -26.45 -25.21 -28.85
CA ILE A 862 -27.89 -24.96 -28.72
C ILE A 862 -28.35 -25.53 -27.37
N GLY A 863 -28.61 -24.66 -26.40
CA GLY A 863 -29.41 -24.94 -25.20
C GLY A 863 -30.64 -24.04 -25.23
N GLU A 864 -31.83 -24.63 -25.16
CA GLU A 864 -33.13 -23.95 -25.27
C GLU A 864 -33.35 -22.96 -24.11
N THR A 865 -33.15 -21.66 -24.35
CA THR A 865 -33.73 -20.61 -23.50
C THR A 865 -35.14 -20.28 -23.98
N ARG A 866 -36.13 -20.60 -23.13
CA ARG A 866 -37.49 -20.08 -23.26
C ARG A 866 -37.48 -18.59 -22.91
N PHE A 867 -37.55 -17.73 -23.92
CA PHE A 867 -37.92 -16.34 -23.73
C PHE A 867 -39.42 -16.24 -23.42
N GLY A 868 -39.72 -15.80 -22.20
CA GLY A 868 -41.04 -15.32 -21.79
C GLY A 868 -41.44 -14.09 -22.60
N SER A 869 -42.63 -14.13 -23.14
CA SER A 869 -43.23 -13.17 -24.06
C SER A 869 -43.68 -11.88 -23.39
N SER A 870 -43.16 -10.73 -23.85
CA SER A 870 -43.84 -9.43 -23.81
C SER A 870 -43.13 -8.39 -24.69
N MET A 871 -43.19 -8.52 -26.02
CA MET A 871 -43.13 -7.35 -26.91
C MET A 871 -44.02 -7.59 -28.15
N SER A 872 -44.74 -6.54 -28.51
CA SER A 872 -45.83 -6.50 -29.48
C SER A 872 -45.39 -6.77 -30.91
N ALA A 873 -46.24 -7.48 -31.63
CA ALA A 873 -46.11 -7.83 -33.03
C ALA A 873 -46.17 -6.61 -33.98
N SER A 874 -45.20 -6.54 -34.90
CA SER A 874 -45.46 -6.24 -36.32
C SER A 874 -44.23 -6.56 -37.18
N ASP A 875 -44.48 -7.27 -38.28
CA ASP A 875 -43.62 -7.53 -39.45
C ASP A 875 -42.54 -8.61 -39.40
N GLU A 876 -43.00 -9.86 -39.55
CA GLU A 876 -42.17 -11.01 -39.95
C GLU A 876 -42.77 -11.68 -41.20
N SER A 877 -42.38 -11.25 -42.41
CA SER A 877 -42.79 -11.96 -43.65
C SER A 877 -41.78 -12.00 -44.81
N THR A 878 -40.47 -11.82 -44.59
CA THR A 878 -39.53 -11.75 -45.74
C THR A 878 -38.19 -12.50 -45.62
N MET A 879 -38.01 -13.43 -44.67
CA MET A 879 -36.79 -14.26 -44.62
C MET A 879 -37.06 -15.75 -44.41
N LYS A 880 -37.80 -16.37 -45.34
CA LYS A 880 -37.86 -17.83 -45.49
C LYS A 880 -37.75 -18.25 -46.96
N LYS A 881 -36.56 -18.12 -47.53
CA LYS A 881 -36.12 -18.86 -48.72
C LYS A 881 -34.64 -18.56 -48.93
N ASP A 882 -33.79 -19.48 -48.45
CA ASP A 882 -32.47 -19.84 -49.00
C ASP A 882 -31.64 -20.53 -47.92
N ARG A 883 -31.95 -21.80 -47.65
CA ARG A 883 -31.08 -22.66 -46.85
C ARG A 883 -31.14 -24.09 -47.41
N ALA A 884 -30.40 -24.32 -48.48
CA ALA A 884 -30.10 -25.65 -48.95
C ALA A 884 -28.67 -25.71 -49.53
N ALA A 885 -27.93 -26.74 -49.09
CA ALA A 885 -26.66 -27.25 -49.59
C ALA A 885 -25.36 -26.53 -49.16
N LEU A 886 -24.71 -27.06 -48.12
CA LEU A 886 -23.24 -27.06 -47.97
C LEU A 886 -22.77 -28.40 -47.37
N PRO A 887 -21.64 -28.98 -47.83
CA PRO A 887 -21.25 -30.35 -47.51
C PRO A 887 -20.50 -30.45 -46.18
N LYS A 888 -20.77 -31.53 -45.43
CA LYS A 888 -20.03 -31.91 -44.22
C LYS A 888 -18.66 -32.47 -44.61
N THR A 889 -17.58 -31.71 -44.46
CA THR A 889 -16.21 -32.23 -44.47
C THR A 889 -15.62 -32.22 -43.06
N LYS A 890 -15.24 -33.40 -42.57
CA LYS A 890 -14.46 -33.57 -41.34
C LYS A 890 -13.03 -33.05 -41.57
N LEU A 891 -12.61 -32.03 -40.83
CA LEU A 891 -11.21 -31.60 -40.77
C LEU A 891 -10.40 -32.57 -39.90
N LYS A 892 -9.16 -32.87 -40.33
CA LYS A 892 -8.21 -33.72 -39.60
C LYS A 892 -7.29 -32.84 -38.75
N GLN A 893 -6.81 -33.38 -37.63
CA GLN A 893 -5.89 -32.75 -36.65
C GLN A 893 -4.73 -31.97 -37.29
N ALA A 894 -4.21 -32.41 -38.44
CA ALA A 894 -3.12 -31.75 -39.16
C ALA A 894 -3.45 -30.33 -39.70
N ASP A 895 -4.73 -30.00 -39.92
CA ASP A 895 -5.15 -28.65 -40.32
C ASP A 895 -5.21 -27.68 -39.13
N PHE A 896 -5.25 -28.20 -37.90
CA PHE A 896 -5.16 -27.40 -36.67
C PHE A 896 -3.71 -26.97 -36.41
N ASP A 897 -2.77 -27.90 -36.59
CA ASP A 897 -1.32 -27.63 -36.42
C ASP A 897 -0.77 -26.67 -37.48
N LEU A 898 -1.27 -26.77 -38.73
CA LEU A 898 -0.90 -25.84 -39.81
C LEU A 898 -1.41 -24.40 -39.56
N ARG A 899 -2.57 -24.26 -38.92
CA ARG A 899 -3.16 -22.95 -38.57
C ARG A 899 -2.48 -22.32 -37.34
N TYR A 900 -2.01 -23.13 -36.39
CA TYR A 900 -1.16 -22.66 -35.29
C TYR A 900 0.22 -22.18 -35.79
N ALA A 901 0.79 -22.89 -36.77
CA ALA A 901 2.05 -22.49 -37.41
C ALA A 901 1.93 -21.23 -38.30
N LEU A 902 0.77 -21.00 -38.94
CA LEU A 902 0.51 -19.77 -39.69
C LEU A 902 0.19 -18.57 -38.77
N ARG A 903 -0.47 -18.79 -37.62
CA ARG A 903 -0.77 -17.75 -36.60
C ARG A 903 0.49 -17.15 -35.98
N SER A 904 1.51 -17.98 -35.70
CA SER A 904 2.78 -17.50 -35.14
C SER A 904 3.60 -16.66 -36.12
N ALA A 905 3.39 -16.81 -37.43
CA ALA A 905 4.08 -16.04 -38.47
C ALA A 905 3.39 -14.70 -38.82
N THR A 906 2.14 -14.48 -38.42
CA THR A 906 1.39 -13.24 -38.74
C THR A 906 1.41 -12.19 -37.62
N LEU A 907 1.81 -12.57 -36.41
CA LEU A 907 1.85 -11.68 -35.24
C LEU A 907 3.15 -10.88 -35.10
N CYS A 908 4.16 -11.09 -35.95
CA CYS A 908 5.44 -10.35 -35.93
C CYS A 908 6.09 -10.30 -37.33
N PRO A 909 6.22 -9.13 -37.99
CA PRO A 909 7.15 -8.98 -39.10
C PRO A 909 8.59 -9.07 -38.58
N ASP A 910 9.48 -9.68 -39.37
CA ASP A 910 10.89 -9.91 -39.02
C ASP A 910 11.57 -8.67 -38.41
N GLY A 911 11.91 -8.73 -37.12
CA GLY A 911 12.87 -7.84 -36.48
C GLY A 911 12.40 -6.98 -35.31
N LEU A 912 11.14 -7.04 -34.85
CA LEU A 912 10.64 -6.12 -33.79
C LEU A 912 10.18 -6.77 -32.48
N CYS A 913 10.00 -8.09 -32.41
CA CYS A 913 9.71 -8.80 -31.15
C CYS A 913 10.82 -9.84 -30.88
N GLY A 914 11.67 -9.55 -29.91
CA GLY A 914 12.82 -10.39 -29.57
C GLY A 914 12.46 -11.60 -28.70
N PHE A 915 11.76 -12.59 -29.24
CA PHE A 915 11.81 -13.96 -28.69
C PHE A 915 12.79 -14.80 -29.52
N VAL A 916 14.06 -14.79 -29.13
CA VAL A 916 15.03 -15.76 -29.64
C VAL A 916 14.65 -17.12 -29.06
N LYS A 917 14.24 -18.07 -29.91
CA LYS A 917 14.00 -19.46 -29.52
C LYS A 917 15.28 -20.01 -28.87
N LYS A 918 15.24 -20.31 -27.57
CA LYS A 918 16.39 -20.79 -26.78
C LYS A 918 16.69 -22.26 -27.16
N PRO A 919 17.98 -22.67 -27.30
CA PRO A 919 18.33 -24.06 -27.65
C PRO A 919 18.09 -25.01 -26.47
N SER A 920 17.71 -26.26 -26.74
CA SER A 920 17.60 -27.29 -25.68
C SER A 920 18.99 -27.81 -25.26
N VAL A 921 19.06 -28.46 -24.09
CA VAL A 921 20.30 -29.09 -23.59
C VAL A 921 20.83 -30.11 -24.59
N GLU A 922 19.96 -30.89 -25.22
CA GLU A 922 20.30 -31.86 -26.26
C GLU A 922 20.92 -31.18 -27.49
N GLN A 923 20.40 -30.02 -27.91
CA GLN A 923 20.95 -29.26 -29.04
C GLN A 923 22.36 -28.71 -28.74
N CYS A 924 22.64 -28.32 -27.49
CA CYS A 924 23.98 -27.88 -27.07
C CYS A 924 24.97 -29.04 -26.84
N VAL A 925 24.47 -30.25 -26.61
CA VAL A 925 25.28 -31.47 -26.59
C VAL A 925 25.63 -31.91 -28.02
N GLU A 926 24.71 -31.76 -28.97
CA GLU A 926 24.90 -32.13 -30.38
C GLU A 926 25.76 -31.12 -31.17
N ASP A 927 25.57 -29.80 -30.97
CA ASP A 927 26.41 -28.76 -31.56
C ASP A 927 26.85 -27.70 -30.52
N PRO A 928 27.92 -27.97 -29.75
CA PRO A 928 28.43 -27.03 -28.74
C PRO A 928 29.01 -25.73 -29.32
N SER A 929 29.17 -25.64 -30.65
CA SER A 929 29.71 -24.46 -31.33
C SER A 929 28.65 -23.39 -31.63
N ALA A 930 27.37 -23.76 -31.56
CA ALA A 930 26.23 -22.86 -31.80
C ALA A 930 26.30 -21.61 -30.93
N ALA A 931 26.13 -20.43 -31.54
CA ALA A 931 26.30 -19.14 -30.87
C ALA A 931 25.32 -18.94 -29.68
N SER A 932 24.18 -19.63 -29.69
CA SER A 932 23.19 -19.64 -28.63
C SER A 932 23.64 -20.42 -27.37
N CYS A 933 24.43 -21.49 -27.52
CA CYS A 933 24.97 -22.28 -26.40
C CYS A 933 26.11 -21.55 -25.68
N ARG A 934 26.83 -20.64 -26.36
CA ARG A 934 27.88 -19.80 -25.74
C ARG A 934 27.35 -18.86 -24.66
N ARG A 935 26.04 -18.54 -24.67
CA ARG A 935 25.38 -17.73 -23.64
C ARG A 935 25.03 -18.50 -22.35
N LEU A 936 25.31 -19.80 -22.28
CA LEU A 936 25.15 -20.62 -21.06
C LEU A 936 26.42 -20.65 -20.19
N VAL A 937 27.58 -20.26 -20.72
CA VAL A 937 28.83 -20.13 -19.97
C VAL A 937 28.84 -18.77 -19.27
N ALA A 938 28.84 -18.74 -17.94
CA ALA A 938 28.99 -17.50 -17.20
C ALA A 938 30.41 -16.95 -17.38
N THR A 939 30.57 -15.86 -18.15
CA THR A 939 31.84 -15.14 -18.30
C THR A 939 31.91 -13.98 -17.32
N CYS A 940 32.10 -14.23 -16.01
CA CYS A 940 32.20 -13.14 -15.03
C CYS A 940 33.39 -13.36 -14.06
N ASP A 941 34.23 -12.32 -13.90
CA ASP A 941 35.26 -12.19 -12.86
C ASP A 941 34.64 -11.45 -11.65
N PRO A 942 34.53 -12.07 -10.47
CA PRO A 942 33.83 -11.50 -9.31
C PRO A 942 34.63 -10.43 -8.53
N ARG A 943 35.58 -9.74 -9.15
CA ARG A 943 36.45 -8.76 -8.48
C ARG A 943 36.13 -7.28 -8.75
N ASP A 944 35.10 -6.98 -9.55
CA ASP A 944 34.70 -5.60 -9.85
C ASP A 944 33.42 -5.23 -9.08
N MET A 945 33.54 -4.33 -8.09
CA MET A 945 32.45 -3.89 -7.19
C MET A 945 32.13 -2.38 -7.32
N ALA A 946 32.63 -1.70 -8.35
CA ALA A 946 32.35 -0.28 -8.56
C ALA A 946 31.58 -0.07 -9.87
N ASP A 947 30.31 0.33 -9.72
CA ASP A 947 29.38 0.82 -10.73
C ASP A 947 28.97 -0.13 -11.88
N VAL A 948 27.64 -0.31 -12.01
CA VAL A 948 26.88 -0.93 -13.11
C VAL A 948 27.59 -2.12 -13.80
N ASN A 949 27.40 -3.33 -13.28
CA ASN A 949 27.87 -4.51 -14.00
C ASN A 949 27.01 -4.81 -15.25
N GLN A 950 27.67 -4.74 -16.41
CA GLN A 950 27.23 -5.04 -17.77
C GLN A 950 26.82 -6.52 -17.98
N CYS A 951 25.89 -7.07 -17.20
CA CYS A 951 25.59 -8.51 -17.24
C CYS A 951 24.11 -8.91 -17.41
N GLY A 952 23.14 -7.99 -17.34
CA GLY A 952 21.78 -8.14 -17.88
C GLY A 952 21.03 -9.49 -17.72
N ARG A 953 21.26 -10.30 -16.68
CA ARG A 953 20.56 -11.59 -16.48
C ARG A 953 20.27 -11.89 -15.00
N ARG A 954 19.07 -12.44 -14.75
CA ARG A 954 18.51 -12.76 -13.43
C ARG A 954 19.03 -14.12 -12.92
N ARG A 955 19.07 -14.32 -11.58
CA ARG A 955 19.43 -15.62 -10.95
C ARG A 955 18.42 -16.75 -11.23
N GLY A 956 17.17 -16.41 -11.55
CA GLY A 956 16.11 -17.38 -11.87
C GLY A 956 16.30 -18.09 -13.22
N ASP A 957 16.85 -17.39 -14.22
CA ASP A 957 17.03 -17.87 -15.60
C ASP A 957 17.93 -19.13 -15.73
N ILE A 958 18.72 -19.43 -14.70
CA ILE A 958 19.71 -20.52 -14.76
C ILE A 958 19.09 -21.85 -14.29
N ARG A 959 18.06 -21.84 -13.43
CA ARG A 959 17.50 -23.06 -12.82
C ARG A 959 16.47 -23.79 -13.69
N GLU A 960 15.77 -23.09 -14.58
CA GLU A 960 14.73 -23.70 -15.42
C GLU A 960 15.28 -24.54 -16.60
N ASN A 961 16.56 -24.37 -16.96
CA ASN A 961 17.14 -24.93 -18.20
C ASN A 961 17.95 -26.24 -18.01
N GLY A 962 17.78 -26.97 -16.90
CA GLY A 962 18.56 -28.20 -16.64
C GLY A 962 20.06 -27.98 -16.37
N VAL A 963 20.48 -26.73 -16.14
CA VAL A 963 21.86 -26.35 -15.79
C VAL A 963 21.94 -26.04 -14.28
N HIS A 964 22.71 -26.81 -13.52
CA HIS A 964 22.92 -26.53 -12.10
C HIS A 964 24.26 -25.83 -11.87
N VAL A 965 24.28 -24.81 -11.03
CA VAL A 965 25.53 -24.15 -10.65
C VAL A 965 26.09 -24.83 -9.41
N LEU A 966 27.33 -25.32 -9.51
CA LEU A 966 27.99 -26.02 -8.42
C LEU A 966 29.30 -25.33 -8.07
N TRP A 967 29.49 -25.01 -6.79
CA TRP A 967 30.73 -24.43 -6.29
C TRP A 967 31.78 -25.52 -6.23
N GLY A 968 32.71 -25.49 -7.17
CA GLY A 968 33.58 -26.63 -7.46
C GLY A 968 35.01 -26.27 -7.82
N ASP A 969 35.38 -24.98 -7.80
CA ASP A 969 36.73 -24.57 -8.18
C ASP A 969 37.76 -25.20 -7.22
N GLY A 970 38.68 -25.99 -7.78
CA GLY A 970 39.65 -26.78 -7.01
C GLY A 970 39.13 -28.12 -6.48
N ALA A 971 37.88 -28.51 -6.76
CA ALA A 971 37.35 -29.83 -6.39
C ALA A 971 38.02 -30.93 -7.22
N LYS A 972 38.47 -32.00 -6.56
CA LYS A 972 38.99 -33.18 -7.25
C LYS A 972 37.88 -34.18 -7.51
N VAL A 973 37.78 -34.66 -8.73
CA VAL A 973 36.84 -35.73 -9.09
C VAL A 973 37.32 -37.04 -8.46
N ALA A 974 36.58 -37.57 -7.50
CA ALA A 974 36.94 -38.82 -6.82
C ALA A 974 36.46 -40.06 -7.60
N GLU A 975 35.29 -39.96 -8.23
CA GLU A 975 34.70 -41.00 -9.06
C GLU A 975 33.89 -40.35 -10.19
N THR A 976 33.97 -40.90 -11.40
CA THR A 976 33.18 -40.44 -12.56
C THR A 976 32.87 -41.63 -13.47
N ARG A 977 31.60 -41.78 -13.84
CA ARG A 977 31.12 -42.76 -14.82
C ARG A 977 30.15 -42.07 -15.76
N GLY A 978 30.44 -42.03 -17.05
CA GLY A 978 29.55 -41.45 -18.07
C GLY A 978 29.44 -39.93 -18.08
N VAL A 979 30.28 -39.21 -17.31
CA VAL A 979 30.26 -37.74 -17.22
C VAL A 979 31.17 -37.14 -18.28
N MET A 980 30.71 -36.07 -18.93
CA MET A 980 31.48 -35.33 -19.94
C MET A 980 31.82 -33.93 -19.40
N LEU A 981 33.02 -33.44 -19.73
CA LEU A 981 33.53 -32.11 -19.40
C LEU A 981 33.74 -31.32 -20.69
N LEU A 982 33.28 -30.08 -20.70
CA LEU A 982 33.60 -29.06 -21.68
C LEU A 982 34.39 -27.97 -20.96
N ARG A 983 35.69 -27.88 -21.26
CA ARG A 983 36.58 -26.86 -20.71
C ARG A 983 36.92 -25.86 -21.80
N PRO A 984 36.63 -24.56 -21.63
CA PRO A 984 37.11 -23.55 -22.55
C PRO A 984 38.64 -23.48 -22.47
N GLU A 985 39.34 -23.60 -23.61
CA GLU A 985 40.80 -23.37 -23.63
C GLU A 985 41.07 -21.89 -23.32
N LEU A 986 41.66 -21.62 -22.15
CA LEU A 986 42.26 -20.32 -21.85
C LEU A 986 43.56 -20.18 -22.69
N PRO A 987 43.86 -18.98 -23.23
CA PRO A 987 45.06 -18.79 -24.05
C PRO A 987 46.37 -19.09 -23.29
N ASP A 988 47.35 -19.63 -24.02
CA ASP A 988 48.67 -20.13 -23.58
C ASP A 988 49.33 -19.28 -22.46
N PRO A 989 49.77 -19.88 -21.31
CA PRO A 989 50.39 -19.18 -20.18
C PRO A 989 51.74 -18.49 -20.46
N LYS A 990 52.23 -18.49 -21.70
CA LYS A 990 53.47 -17.79 -22.07
C LYS A 990 53.34 -16.26 -22.05
N SER A 991 52.15 -15.68 -22.19
CA SER A 991 51.96 -14.22 -22.12
C SER A 991 51.94 -13.67 -20.68
N THR A 992 51.64 -14.50 -19.69
CA THR A 992 51.60 -14.10 -18.26
C THR A 992 52.94 -14.25 -17.54
N ARG A 993 53.95 -14.88 -18.17
CA ARG A 993 55.29 -15.03 -17.58
C ARG A 993 56.16 -13.78 -17.61
N GLU A 994 55.87 -12.79 -18.45
CA GLU A 994 56.60 -11.50 -18.45
C GLU A 994 56.10 -10.54 -17.34
N LEU A 995 54.85 -10.68 -16.89
CA LEU A 995 54.30 -9.85 -15.81
C LEU A 995 54.74 -10.30 -14.41
N ALA A 996 54.98 -11.60 -14.21
CA ALA A 996 55.47 -12.14 -12.94
C ALA A 996 56.96 -11.85 -12.66
N ALA A 997 57.72 -11.32 -13.64
CA ALA A 997 59.13 -11.00 -13.47
C ALA A 997 59.40 -9.62 -12.85
N ILE A 998 58.41 -8.72 -12.81
CA ILE A 998 58.57 -7.35 -12.27
C ILE A 998 58.26 -7.28 -10.76
N GLU A 999 57.50 -8.23 -10.23
CA GLU A 999 57.04 -8.20 -8.83
C GLU A 999 58.04 -8.82 -7.83
N LYS A 1000 59.17 -9.35 -8.32
CA LYS A 1000 60.13 -10.10 -7.48
C LYS A 1000 61.14 -9.24 -6.72
N ASN A 1001 61.07 -7.90 -6.83
CA ASN A 1001 62.03 -6.98 -6.21
C ASN A 1001 61.37 -5.97 -5.25
N LYS A 1002 60.72 -6.44 -4.19
CA LYS A 1002 60.58 -5.66 -2.94
C LYS A 1002 60.89 -6.48 -1.69
N PRO A 1003 61.52 -5.89 -0.66
CA PRO A 1003 62.21 -6.63 0.40
C PRO A 1003 61.26 -7.10 1.50
N LYS A 1004 61.54 -8.28 2.05
CA LYS A 1004 60.82 -8.91 3.16
C LYS A 1004 61.22 -8.28 4.51
N VAL A 1005 60.23 -7.78 5.26
CA VAL A 1005 60.34 -7.59 6.72
C VAL A 1005 59.53 -8.70 7.38
N LYS A 1006 60.17 -9.49 8.24
CA LYS A 1006 59.55 -10.62 8.96
C LYS A 1006 58.90 -10.12 10.25
N SER A 1007 57.63 -10.43 10.45
CA SER A 1007 56.94 -10.36 11.74
C SER A 1007 56.79 -11.77 12.32
N THR A 1008 57.42 -12.02 13.47
CA THR A 1008 57.04 -13.11 14.37
C THR A 1008 56.58 -12.52 15.70
N ASP A 1009 55.55 -13.17 16.24
CA ASP A 1009 55.09 -13.16 17.63
C ASP A 1009 54.08 -12.11 18.07
N LEU A 1010 52.83 -12.59 18.06
CA LEU A 1010 51.66 -12.09 18.80
C LEU A 1010 51.72 -12.57 20.26
N MET A 1011 51.40 -11.65 21.19
CA MET A 1011 50.46 -11.75 22.34
C MET A 1011 50.93 -10.86 23.52
N PRO A 1012 50.05 -10.44 24.45
CA PRO A 1012 48.71 -9.86 24.30
C PRO A 1012 48.58 -8.52 25.07
N ALA A 1013 47.54 -7.74 24.76
CA ALA A 1013 47.27 -6.45 25.39
C ALA A 1013 46.74 -6.57 26.84
N LYS A 1014 47.42 -5.89 27.77
CA LYS A 1014 46.81 -5.34 28.99
C LYS A 1014 46.87 -3.80 28.91
N GLN A 1015 45.79 -3.20 29.40
CA GLN A 1015 45.54 -1.78 29.67
C GLN A 1015 46.80 -0.95 29.95
N PHE A 1016 46.88 0.30 29.47
CA PHE A 1016 47.08 1.49 30.31
C PHE A 1016 47.05 2.82 29.52
N LYS A 1017 46.49 3.81 30.24
CA LYS A 1017 46.50 5.29 30.18
C LYS A 1017 47.45 6.01 29.20
N TYR A 1018 46.92 7.10 28.63
CA TYR A 1018 47.64 8.13 27.87
C TYR A 1018 48.23 9.21 28.81
N ASP A 1019 49.47 9.63 28.53
CA ASP A 1019 50.27 10.66 29.22
C ASP A 1019 50.50 11.85 28.24
N PRO A 1020 50.11 13.08 28.60
CA PRO A 1020 50.10 14.24 27.70
C PRO A 1020 51.44 15.00 27.58
N THR A 1021 52.60 14.40 27.83
CA THR A 1021 53.87 15.14 27.96
C THR A 1021 54.83 15.10 26.76
N LYS A 1022 54.39 14.78 25.53
CA LYS A 1022 55.31 14.79 24.37
C LYS A 1022 54.83 15.61 23.15
N PRO A 1023 55.60 16.63 22.73
CA PRO A 1023 55.29 17.42 21.54
C PRO A 1023 55.71 16.70 20.25
N LEU A 1024 54.86 16.78 19.22
CA LEU A 1024 55.13 16.28 17.87
C LEU A 1024 55.96 17.31 17.08
N GLU A 1025 57.22 16.96 16.81
CA GLU A 1025 58.06 17.68 15.84
C GLU A 1025 57.59 17.42 14.40
N ARG A 1026 57.28 18.51 13.69
CA ARG A 1026 57.19 18.53 12.22
C ARG A 1026 58.59 18.58 11.62
N LYS A 1027 58.85 17.80 10.56
CA LYS A 1027 59.75 18.23 9.47
C LYS A 1027 59.19 17.91 8.08
N PRO A 1028 59.41 18.82 7.10
CA PRO A 1028 58.83 18.80 5.77
C PRO A 1028 59.77 18.14 4.75
N ILE A 1029 59.25 17.76 3.58
CA ILE A 1029 59.97 17.81 2.29
C ILE A 1029 58.89 17.81 1.18
N GLY A 1030 58.90 18.85 0.36
CA GLY A 1030 58.24 18.85 -0.94
C GLY A 1030 59.21 18.44 -2.05
N SER A 1031 58.69 17.99 -3.19
CA SER A 1031 58.92 18.62 -4.51
C SER A 1031 58.43 17.76 -5.68
N ARG A 1032 57.61 18.41 -6.51
CA ARG A 1032 57.54 18.38 -8.00
C ARG A 1032 57.68 17.04 -8.73
N LEU A 1033 56.62 16.66 -9.44
CA LEU A 1033 56.71 16.11 -10.80
C LEU A 1033 55.60 16.69 -11.69
N SER A 1034 55.95 16.92 -12.96
CA SER A 1034 55.26 17.71 -13.97
C SER A 1034 54.34 16.89 -14.87
N SER A 1035 53.44 17.59 -15.55
CA SER A 1035 52.29 17.14 -16.34
C SER A 1035 52.62 16.53 -17.73
N ARG A 1036 53.56 15.58 -17.84
CA ARG A 1036 53.93 15.02 -19.16
C ARG A 1036 54.04 13.49 -19.33
N ASP A 1037 53.62 12.68 -18.35
CA ASP A 1037 53.67 11.21 -18.47
C ASP A 1037 52.30 10.48 -18.46
N LEU A 1038 51.17 11.20 -18.56
CA LEU A 1038 49.81 10.61 -18.54
C LEU A 1038 49.18 10.41 -19.93
N THR A 1039 49.90 9.85 -20.90
CA THR A 1039 49.31 9.57 -22.24
C THR A 1039 49.66 8.21 -22.85
N LYS A 1040 49.93 7.17 -22.04
CA LYS A 1040 50.09 5.78 -22.54
C LYS A 1040 49.48 4.68 -21.65
N LEU A 1041 48.25 4.88 -21.17
CA LEU A 1041 47.43 3.79 -20.59
C LEU A 1041 45.99 3.88 -21.09
N GLN A 1042 45.78 3.70 -22.40
CA GLN A 1042 44.51 3.21 -22.92
C GLN A 1042 44.55 1.69 -22.92
N ARG A 1043 43.73 1.07 -22.07
CA ARG A 1043 43.46 -0.37 -22.10
C ARG A 1043 42.78 -0.70 -23.43
N LYS A 1044 43.35 -1.63 -24.21
CA LYS A 1044 42.66 -2.23 -25.37
C LYS A 1044 41.51 -3.11 -24.87
N PRO A 1045 40.32 -3.07 -25.49
CA PRO A 1045 39.27 -4.04 -25.19
C PRO A 1045 39.72 -5.44 -25.60
N ILE A 1046 39.39 -6.42 -24.76
CA ILE A 1046 39.58 -7.85 -25.04
C ILE A 1046 38.55 -8.23 -26.12
N GLY A 1047 39.01 -8.69 -27.28
CA GLY A 1047 38.14 -9.15 -28.37
C GLY A 1047 37.45 -10.49 -28.06
N PRO A 1048 36.35 -10.83 -28.77
CA PRO A 1048 35.58 -12.05 -28.52
C PRO A 1048 36.38 -13.32 -28.81
N PHE A 1049 36.16 -14.35 -27.98
CA PHE A 1049 36.72 -15.70 -28.14
C PHE A 1049 36.45 -16.27 -29.54
N THR A 1050 37.49 -16.43 -30.35
CA THR A 1050 37.39 -17.16 -31.62
C THR A 1050 37.49 -18.66 -31.37
N GLY A 1051 36.36 -19.28 -31.00
CA GLY A 1051 36.25 -20.71 -30.75
C GLY A 1051 36.35 -21.54 -32.02
N ARG A 1052 37.53 -22.10 -32.29
CA ARG A 1052 37.63 -23.33 -33.08
C ARG A 1052 38.10 -24.41 -32.10
N ASP A 1053 37.26 -25.43 -31.91
CA ASP A 1053 37.50 -26.66 -31.13
C ASP A 1053 37.11 -26.69 -29.65
N LEU A 1054 35.88 -26.29 -29.30
CA LEU A 1054 35.23 -26.77 -28.06
C LEU A 1054 34.69 -28.19 -28.30
N LYS A 1055 35.29 -29.21 -27.68
CA LYS A 1055 34.81 -30.60 -27.73
C LYS A 1055 34.55 -31.14 -26.33
N TRP A 1056 33.37 -31.71 -26.12
CA TRP A 1056 33.08 -32.50 -24.92
C TRP A 1056 34.05 -33.67 -24.86
N ARG A 1057 34.71 -33.84 -23.73
CA ARG A 1057 35.55 -35.03 -23.46
C ARG A 1057 35.10 -35.70 -22.18
N LYS A 1058 35.42 -36.98 -22.02
CA LYS A 1058 35.12 -37.70 -20.79
C LYS A 1058 35.86 -37.07 -19.60
N LEU A 1059 35.16 -36.85 -18.50
CA LEU A 1059 35.76 -36.43 -17.23
C LEU A 1059 36.38 -37.65 -16.55
N GLU A 1060 37.65 -37.58 -16.17
CA GLU A 1060 38.40 -38.69 -15.59
C GLU A 1060 38.59 -38.53 -14.06
N PRO A 1061 38.67 -39.63 -13.27
CA PRO A 1061 38.94 -39.54 -11.84
C PRO A 1061 40.32 -38.92 -11.57
N GLY A 1062 40.41 -38.10 -10.54
CA GLY A 1062 41.60 -37.34 -10.13
C GLY A 1062 41.72 -35.96 -10.76
N GLU A 1063 40.89 -35.64 -11.76
CA GLU A 1063 40.88 -34.35 -12.43
C GLU A 1063 40.33 -33.24 -11.51
N THR A 1064 40.97 -32.06 -11.53
CA THR A 1064 40.51 -30.90 -10.76
C THR A 1064 39.60 -30.04 -11.63
N LEU A 1065 38.42 -29.72 -11.13
CA LEU A 1065 37.49 -28.80 -11.78
C LEU A 1065 37.92 -27.34 -11.55
N GLN A 1066 37.73 -26.50 -12.56
CA GLN A 1066 38.07 -25.08 -12.55
C GLN A 1066 36.82 -24.22 -12.76
N ALA A 1067 36.82 -23.00 -12.23
CA ALA A 1067 35.78 -22.03 -12.54
C ALA A 1067 35.65 -21.84 -14.07
N GLY A 1068 34.42 -22.00 -14.59
CA GLY A 1068 34.13 -21.99 -16.03
C GLY A 1068 34.07 -23.36 -16.71
N ASP A 1069 34.37 -24.45 -16.02
CA ASP A 1069 34.11 -25.81 -16.50
C ASP A 1069 32.60 -26.09 -16.58
N LEU A 1070 32.14 -26.70 -17.69
CA LEU A 1070 30.80 -27.27 -17.81
C LEU A 1070 30.87 -28.80 -17.77
N VAL A 1071 30.07 -29.42 -16.91
CA VAL A 1071 30.10 -30.87 -16.65
C VAL A 1071 28.73 -31.48 -16.95
N HIS A 1072 28.58 -32.20 -18.05
CA HIS A 1072 27.35 -32.90 -18.40
C HIS A 1072 27.28 -34.28 -17.72
N VAL A 1073 26.25 -34.48 -16.91
CA VAL A 1073 25.95 -35.70 -16.15
C VAL A 1073 24.67 -36.32 -16.72
N PRO A 1074 24.78 -37.26 -17.69
CA PRO A 1074 23.61 -37.93 -18.24
C PRO A 1074 22.92 -38.84 -17.19
N LEU A 1075 21.70 -39.27 -17.48
CA LEU A 1075 20.82 -40.03 -16.57
C LEU A 1075 21.48 -41.27 -15.92
N THR A 1076 22.41 -41.92 -16.61
CA THR A 1076 23.11 -43.13 -16.14
C THR A 1076 24.49 -42.84 -15.54
N ALA A 1077 24.88 -41.57 -15.45
CA ALA A 1077 26.18 -41.15 -14.98
C ALA A 1077 26.22 -40.93 -13.46
N ARG A 1078 27.42 -41.10 -12.89
CA ARG A 1078 27.71 -40.83 -11.48
C ARG A 1078 28.93 -39.93 -11.37
N LEU A 1079 28.83 -38.86 -10.57
CA LEU A 1079 29.94 -37.96 -10.25
C LEU A 1079 30.11 -37.84 -8.73
N THR A 1080 31.32 -38.05 -8.23
CA THR A 1080 31.68 -37.79 -6.83
C THR A 1080 32.83 -36.78 -6.78
N LEU A 1081 32.65 -35.69 -6.04
CA LEU A 1081 33.67 -34.63 -5.87
C LEU A 1081 34.23 -34.64 -4.44
N GLU A 1082 35.55 -34.47 -4.32
CA GLU A 1082 36.28 -34.27 -3.05
C GLU A 1082 36.79 -32.83 -2.96
N HIS A 1083 36.24 -32.06 -2.00
CA HIS A 1083 36.71 -30.72 -1.69
C HIS A 1083 37.78 -30.74 -0.60
N ARG A 1084 38.91 -30.04 -0.83
CA ARG A 1084 39.99 -29.89 0.17
C ARG A 1084 40.00 -28.55 0.93
N GLY A 1085 38.93 -27.75 0.83
CA GLY A 1085 38.89 -26.36 1.35
C GLY A 1085 38.06 -26.11 2.62
N SER A 1086 37.09 -26.95 2.96
CA SER A 1086 36.14 -26.65 4.05
C SER A 1086 36.67 -27.13 5.40
N ARG A 1087 37.36 -26.27 6.16
CA ARG A 1087 37.75 -26.58 7.55
C ARG A 1087 36.60 -26.28 8.50
N PHE A 1088 35.69 -27.24 8.68
CA PHE A 1088 34.80 -27.30 9.83
C PHE A 1088 35.01 -28.62 10.58
N GLY A 1089 35.57 -28.55 11.79
CA GLY A 1089 35.27 -29.44 12.91
C GLY A 1089 35.68 -30.92 12.89
N THR A 1090 35.86 -31.59 11.76
CA THR A 1090 36.39 -32.97 11.73
C THR A 1090 37.25 -33.13 10.47
N GLY A 1091 38.50 -33.58 10.60
CA GLY A 1091 39.50 -33.61 9.51
C GLY A 1091 39.24 -34.59 8.37
N LYS A 1092 37.99 -34.78 7.93
CA LYS A 1092 37.60 -35.65 6.81
C LYS A 1092 37.09 -34.81 5.63
N PRO A 1093 37.52 -35.11 4.38
CA PRO A 1093 37.02 -34.42 3.20
C PRO A 1093 35.50 -34.63 3.03
N ILE A 1094 34.77 -33.57 2.70
CA ILE A 1094 33.35 -33.66 2.33
C ILE A 1094 33.29 -34.28 0.93
N LYS A 1095 32.55 -35.38 0.79
CA LYS A 1095 32.27 -36.02 -0.49
C LYS A 1095 30.86 -35.65 -0.92
N GLN A 1096 30.73 -34.96 -2.05
CA GLN A 1096 29.44 -34.67 -2.64
C GLN A 1096 29.21 -35.62 -3.81
N ARG A 1097 28.10 -36.35 -3.78
CA ARG A 1097 27.69 -37.28 -4.84
C ARG A 1097 26.51 -36.68 -5.59
N VAL A 1098 26.59 -36.69 -6.92
CA VAL A 1098 25.52 -36.27 -7.83
C VAL A 1098 25.15 -37.45 -8.73
N GLU A 1099 23.85 -37.79 -8.76
CA GLU A 1099 23.23 -38.81 -9.62
C GLU A 1099 22.07 -38.15 -10.39
N GLY A 1100 21.90 -38.44 -11.69
CA GLY A 1100 20.83 -37.83 -12.50
C GLY A 1100 19.42 -38.36 -12.15
N ARG A 1101 18.39 -37.50 -12.20
CA ARG A 1101 16.97 -37.91 -12.05
C ARG A 1101 16.35 -38.26 -13.41
N ALA A 1102 15.38 -39.19 -13.40
CA ALA A 1102 14.93 -40.02 -14.54
C ALA A 1102 14.34 -39.37 -15.81
N THR A 1103 14.45 -38.07 -16.08
CA THR A 1103 13.78 -37.46 -17.25
C THR A 1103 14.61 -36.53 -18.16
N ALA A 1104 15.75 -35.99 -17.75
CA ALA A 1104 16.74 -35.38 -18.67
C ALA A 1104 18.09 -35.21 -17.93
N GLY A 1105 19.22 -35.52 -18.58
CA GLY A 1105 20.56 -35.31 -17.97
C GLY A 1105 20.79 -33.85 -17.57
N HIS A 1106 21.76 -33.59 -16.68
CA HIS A 1106 22.04 -32.23 -16.18
C HIS A 1106 23.39 -31.71 -16.66
N VAL A 1107 23.53 -30.39 -16.85
CA VAL A 1107 24.85 -29.73 -17.05
C VAL A 1107 25.21 -28.95 -15.78
N LEU A 1108 26.39 -29.18 -15.21
CA LEU A 1108 26.87 -28.44 -14.04
C LEU A 1108 27.84 -27.34 -14.48
N SER A 1109 27.65 -26.11 -14.01
CA SER A 1109 28.61 -25.01 -14.21
C SER A 1109 29.42 -24.77 -12.93
N ILE A 1110 30.74 -24.75 -13.04
CA ILE A 1110 31.65 -24.61 -11.88
C ILE A 1110 32.04 -23.15 -11.61
N THR A 1111 31.93 -22.69 -10.35
CA THR A 1111 32.22 -21.30 -9.93
C THR A 1111 33.28 -21.18 -8.81
N GLY A 1112 33.92 -20.00 -8.67
CA GLY A 1112 35.06 -19.68 -7.78
C GLY A 1112 34.72 -19.42 -6.29
N SER A 1113 35.71 -19.16 -5.42
CA SER A 1113 35.72 -19.58 -3.98
C SER A 1113 35.57 -18.54 -2.84
N ASN A 1114 35.06 -17.31 -3.03
CA ASN A 1114 35.07 -16.26 -1.97
C ASN A 1114 33.75 -16.00 -1.21
N ALA A 1115 32.99 -17.02 -0.81
CA ALA A 1115 31.79 -16.84 0.04
C ALA A 1115 32.06 -16.91 1.56
N SER A 1116 33.31 -17.13 1.99
CA SER A 1116 33.66 -17.37 3.41
C SER A 1116 33.49 -16.16 4.33
N GLN A 1117 33.22 -14.96 3.81
CA GLN A 1117 33.04 -13.73 4.60
C GLN A 1117 31.57 -13.37 4.90
N LEU A 1118 30.60 -14.09 4.34
CA LEU A 1118 29.16 -13.79 4.52
C LEU A 1118 28.48 -14.48 5.72
N PHE A 1119 29.17 -15.40 6.41
CA PHE A 1119 28.56 -16.20 7.50
C PHE A 1119 29.23 -16.02 8.88
N ALA A 1120 30.01 -14.95 9.06
CA ALA A 1120 30.67 -14.68 10.34
C ALA A 1120 30.52 -13.21 10.74
N THR A 1121 29.31 -12.81 11.10
CA THR A 1121 29.09 -11.57 11.86
C THR A 1121 28.00 -11.82 12.91
N PRO A 1122 28.24 -11.53 14.20
CA PRO A 1122 27.28 -11.78 15.26
C PRO A 1122 26.14 -10.75 15.22
N THR A 1123 24.89 -11.18 15.33
CA THR A 1123 23.74 -10.30 15.57
C THR A 1123 23.74 -9.79 17.02
N LYS A 1124 23.32 -8.53 17.20
CA LYS A 1124 23.50 -7.70 18.40
C LYS A 1124 22.60 -8.10 19.59
N ARG A 1125 23.00 -7.56 20.75
CA ARG A 1125 22.32 -7.52 22.05
C ARG A 1125 20.81 -7.34 21.95
N GLY A 1126 20.06 -8.27 22.53
CA GLY A 1126 18.68 -8.05 22.98
C GLY A 1126 17.64 -9.01 22.42
N ALA A 1127 17.84 -9.55 21.22
CA ALA A 1127 16.95 -10.57 20.64
C ALA A 1127 17.63 -11.93 20.65
N LEU A 1128 16.99 -12.93 21.25
CA LEU A 1128 17.41 -14.33 21.16
C LEU A 1128 17.01 -14.87 19.78
N SER A 1129 17.92 -15.55 19.08
CA SER A 1129 17.54 -16.28 17.87
C SER A 1129 16.51 -17.38 18.19
N PRO A 1130 15.71 -17.85 17.21
CA PRO A 1130 14.74 -18.94 17.43
C PRO A 1130 15.36 -20.20 18.06
N ALA A 1131 16.64 -20.48 17.78
CA ALA A 1131 17.39 -21.57 18.40
C ALA A 1131 17.79 -21.30 19.87
N GLN A 1132 18.04 -20.03 20.24
CA GLN A 1132 18.28 -19.62 21.62
C GLN A 1132 16.99 -19.52 22.44
N LEU A 1133 15.89 -19.12 21.82
CA LEU A 1133 14.54 -19.17 22.40
C LEU A 1133 14.16 -20.62 22.77
N ARG A 1134 14.40 -21.55 21.84
CA ARG A 1134 14.22 -22.99 22.07
C ARG A 1134 15.13 -23.55 23.17
N LYS A 1135 16.36 -23.03 23.31
CA LYS A 1135 17.28 -23.44 24.38
C LYS A 1135 16.83 -22.92 25.75
N ALA A 1136 16.29 -21.70 25.82
CA ALA A 1136 15.77 -21.09 27.05
C ALA A 1136 14.43 -21.69 27.49
N GLU A 1137 13.60 -22.09 26.53
CA GLU A 1137 12.34 -22.82 26.74
C GLU A 1137 12.61 -24.25 27.24
N LEU A 1138 13.57 -24.96 26.64
CA LEU A 1138 13.98 -26.30 27.08
C LEU A 1138 14.77 -26.30 28.40
N SER A 1139 15.34 -25.16 28.83
CA SER A 1139 16.01 -25.03 30.13
C SER A 1139 15.10 -24.54 31.27
N GLY A 1140 13.84 -24.20 30.98
CA GLY A 1140 12.87 -23.72 31.98
C GLY A 1140 13.17 -22.33 32.53
N GLU A 1141 13.90 -21.48 31.81
CA GLU A 1141 14.38 -20.18 32.32
C GLU A 1141 13.40 -19.00 32.15
N PHE A 1142 12.18 -19.21 31.63
CA PHE A 1142 11.13 -18.19 31.59
C PHE A 1142 9.80 -18.67 32.20
N GLN A 1143 9.50 -18.18 33.40
CA GLN A 1143 8.13 -17.95 33.87
C GLN A 1143 7.88 -16.43 33.77
N SER A 1144 6.78 -16.01 33.16
CA SER A 1144 6.36 -14.60 33.13
C SER A 1144 6.18 -14.11 34.56
N ARG A 1145 6.97 -13.11 34.98
CA ARG A 1145 6.84 -12.54 36.32
C ARG A 1145 5.81 -11.42 36.29
N ALA A 1146 4.80 -11.52 37.15
CA ALA A 1146 3.85 -10.44 37.42
C ALA A 1146 4.57 -9.12 37.73
N PRO A 1147 4.01 -7.96 37.31
CA PRO A 1147 4.64 -6.65 37.45
C PRO A 1147 4.97 -6.34 38.92
N THR A 1148 6.16 -5.80 39.15
CA THR A 1148 6.61 -5.54 40.52
C THR A 1148 5.92 -4.30 41.10
N LYS A 1149 5.91 -4.18 42.43
CA LYS A 1149 5.42 -3.00 43.14
C LYS A 1149 6.11 -1.69 42.70
N ARG A 1150 7.33 -1.79 42.13
CA ARG A 1150 8.12 -0.68 41.60
C ARG A 1150 7.61 -0.21 40.23
N ASP A 1151 7.14 -1.13 39.40
CA ASP A 1151 6.55 -0.84 38.08
C ASP A 1151 5.18 -0.16 38.26
N TRP A 1152 4.38 -0.65 39.21
CA TRP A 1152 3.15 0.00 39.64
C TRP A 1152 3.37 1.41 40.24
N ALA A 1153 4.45 1.61 40.99
CA ALA A 1153 4.81 2.93 41.54
C ALA A 1153 5.40 3.90 40.50
N ARG A 1154 5.82 3.39 39.33
CA ARG A 1154 6.26 4.20 38.17
C ARG A 1154 5.05 4.65 37.36
N LEU A 1155 4.09 3.75 37.11
CA LEU A 1155 2.81 4.08 36.48
C LEU A 1155 2.00 5.09 37.29
N LYS A 1156 1.93 4.95 38.62
CA LYS A 1156 1.28 5.96 39.50
C LYS A 1156 1.94 7.34 39.48
N ARG A 1157 3.22 7.44 39.13
CA ARG A 1157 3.97 8.70 39.08
C ARG A 1157 3.77 9.47 37.78
N LEU A 1158 3.38 8.80 36.70
CA LEU A 1158 3.21 9.42 35.40
C LEU A 1158 1.90 10.21 35.25
N SER A 1159 1.02 10.22 36.26
CA SER A 1159 -0.21 11.03 36.32
C SER A 1159 -1.05 11.08 35.04
N THR A 1160 -0.92 10.08 34.17
CA THR A 1160 -1.86 9.84 33.09
C THR A 1160 -3.07 9.22 33.75
N LYS A 1161 -4.13 10.01 33.91
CA LYS A 1161 -5.48 9.44 34.08
C LYS A 1161 -5.77 8.78 32.73
N PRO A 1162 -5.83 7.44 32.62
CA PRO A 1162 -6.38 6.84 31.43
C PRO A 1162 -7.84 7.32 31.37
N GLN A 1163 -8.24 7.87 30.23
CA GLN A 1163 -9.66 7.93 29.91
C GLN A 1163 -10.21 6.51 30.07
N SER A 1164 -11.38 6.43 30.69
CA SER A 1164 -11.97 5.23 31.24
C SER A 1164 -12.28 4.18 30.18
N TYR A 1165 -11.30 3.34 29.85
CA TYR A 1165 -11.56 2.00 29.36
C TYR A 1165 -11.92 1.14 30.58
N TYR A 1166 -13.10 0.53 30.56
CA TYR A 1166 -13.48 -0.46 31.54
C TYR A 1166 -12.51 -1.64 31.43
N VAL A 1167 -11.62 -1.77 32.41
CA VAL A 1167 -10.78 -2.95 32.59
C VAL A 1167 -11.54 -3.86 33.54
N PRO A 1168 -12.05 -5.02 33.10
CA PRO A 1168 -12.73 -5.95 33.97
C PRO A 1168 -11.81 -6.28 35.15
N THR A 1169 -12.37 -6.23 36.35
CA THR A 1169 -11.66 -6.70 37.54
C THR A 1169 -11.35 -8.19 37.38
N ILE A 1170 -10.30 -8.66 38.04
CA ILE A 1170 -9.97 -10.10 38.08
C ILE A 1170 -11.21 -10.93 38.48
N LYS A 1171 -12.08 -10.39 39.34
CA LYS A 1171 -13.33 -11.04 39.74
C LYS A 1171 -14.33 -11.17 38.60
N GLU A 1172 -14.48 -10.15 37.76
CA GLU A 1172 -15.34 -10.16 36.58
C GLU A 1172 -14.80 -11.12 35.51
N LEU A 1173 -13.48 -11.12 35.28
CA LEU A 1173 -12.82 -12.13 34.43
C LEU A 1173 -13.04 -13.56 34.93
N TYR A 1174 -12.97 -13.78 36.25
CA TYR A 1174 -13.30 -15.09 36.83
C TYR A 1174 -14.77 -15.45 36.63
N GLN A 1175 -15.70 -14.50 36.77
CA GLN A 1175 -17.13 -14.74 36.58
C GLN A 1175 -17.49 -15.04 35.12
N GLU A 1176 -16.88 -14.34 34.17
CA GLU A 1176 -17.02 -14.61 32.73
C GLU A 1176 -16.41 -15.95 32.34
N THR A 1177 -15.25 -16.30 32.92
CA THR A 1177 -14.60 -17.59 32.69
C THR A 1177 -15.43 -18.75 33.26
N GLU A 1178 -16.06 -18.58 34.42
CA GLU A 1178 -16.95 -19.59 35.01
C GLU A 1178 -18.28 -19.71 34.22
N ALA A 1179 -18.85 -18.59 33.75
CA ALA A 1179 -20.03 -18.62 32.88
C ALA A 1179 -19.74 -19.32 31.54
N TYR A 1180 -18.53 -19.14 30.99
CA TYR A 1180 -18.08 -19.82 29.78
C TYR A 1180 -17.93 -21.34 30.00
N LYS A 1181 -17.42 -21.77 31.17
CA LYS A 1181 -17.29 -23.18 31.55
C LYS A 1181 -18.64 -23.88 31.71
N GLU A 1182 -19.65 -23.19 32.24
CA GLU A 1182 -21.00 -23.76 32.39
C GLU A 1182 -21.70 -23.99 31.04
N GLN A 1183 -21.31 -23.28 29.99
CA GLN A 1183 -21.92 -23.40 28.67
C GLN A 1183 -21.25 -24.44 27.74
N HIS A 1184 -20.03 -24.90 28.02
CA HIS A 1184 -19.19 -25.58 27.00
C HIS A 1184 -18.44 -26.85 27.43
N ILE A 1185 -18.96 -27.65 28.37
CA ILE A 1185 -18.37 -28.99 28.62
C ILE A 1185 -19.33 -30.11 28.21
N LEU A 1186 -18.98 -30.75 27.08
CA LEU A 1186 -19.28 -32.15 26.81
C LEU A 1186 -18.33 -33.03 27.64
N ASP A 1187 -18.90 -33.95 28.41
CA ASP A 1187 -18.20 -34.87 29.32
C ASP A 1187 -17.10 -35.70 28.62
N HIS A 1188 -15.83 -35.47 28.99
CA HIS A 1188 -14.74 -36.42 28.74
C HIS A 1188 -14.02 -36.77 30.06
N PRO A 1189 -14.01 -38.05 30.49
CA PRO A 1189 -13.73 -38.40 31.89
C PRO A 1189 -12.24 -38.54 32.30
N ASN A 1190 -11.26 -38.00 31.57
CA ASN A 1190 -9.83 -38.28 31.87
C ASN A 1190 -8.86 -37.08 31.80
N LEU A 1191 -9.32 -35.85 32.00
CA LEU A 1191 -8.42 -34.69 32.14
C LEU A 1191 -8.72 -33.92 33.43
N THR A 1192 -7.72 -33.78 34.31
CA THR A 1192 -7.80 -32.84 35.44
C THR A 1192 -7.33 -31.45 35.04
N PRO A 1193 -7.82 -30.37 35.69
CA PRO A 1193 -7.80 -29.00 35.15
C PRO A 1193 -6.45 -28.30 34.94
N GLU A 1194 -5.31 -28.95 35.15
CA GLU A 1194 -3.99 -28.29 35.12
C GLU A 1194 -2.89 -29.06 34.36
N GLY A 1195 -3.22 -30.12 33.61
CA GLY A 1195 -2.32 -30.70 32.61
C GLY A 1195 -0.88 -31.05 33.05
N THR A 1196 -0.66 -31.52 34.29
CA THR A 1196 0.67 -31.98 34.75
C THR A 1196 0.61 -33.35 35.44
N ASP A 1197 1.61 -34.19 35.14
CA ASP A 1197 1.83 -35.49 35.79
C ASP A 1197 2.11 -35.32 37.30
N LYS A 1198 1.53 -36.22 38.11
CA LYS A 1198 1.70 -36.24 39.58
C LYS A 1198 3.17 -36.35 40.00
N PRO A 1199 3.72 -35.41 40.80
CA PRO A 1199 4.91 -35.67 41.58
C PRO A 1199 4.54 -36.41 42.88
N SER A 1200 5.40 -37.33 43.29
CA SER A 1200 5.29 -38.11 44.52
C SER A 1200 5.32 -37.20 45.76
N ARG A 1201 4.48 -37.56 46.74
CA ARG A 1201 4.56 -37.09 48.14
C ARG A 1201 5.98 -37.27 48.66
N ASP A 1202 6.73 -36.19 48.75
CA ASP A 1202 7.62 -35.83 49.86
C ASP A 1202 8.43 -34.62 49.39
N ASP A 1203 7.95 -33.42 49.76
CA ASP A 1203 8.80 -32.32 50.26
C ASP A 1203 7.94 -31.08 50.49
N LYS A 1204 7.68 -30.82 51.78
CA LYS A 1204 7.19 -29.54 52.30
C LYS A 1204 8.36 -28.86 53.00
N GLN A 1205 8.80 -27.71 52.48
CA GLN A 1205 9.25 -26.57 53.30
C GLN A 1205 9.14 -25.27 52.52
#